data_AF-A0A7C9HPF1-F1
#
_entry.id   AF-A0A7C9HPF1-F1
#
_cell.length_a   1.000
_cell.length_b   1.000
_cell.length_c   1.000
_cell.angle_alpha   90.00
_cell.angle_beta   90.00
_cell.angle_gamma   90.00
#
_symmetry.space_group_name_H-M   'P 1'
#
loop_
_entity.id
_entity.type
_entity.pdbx_description
1 polymer ?
#
loop_
_entity_poly.entity_id
_entity_poly.type
_entity_poly.pdbx_seq_one_letter_code
_entity_poly.pdbx_strand_id
1 'polypeptide(L)'
;MPGERTRQPVREIVTRSFSGPSPDCEEIPVKGGQKWAVLKTTAITWTGWNQYANKILPAWFPVNQDLQVRTGDILITKAGPRERTGVIAYANDVSVNIVPSGKMLCLRINPAKAEARYVYRAMALPEARQYLNDRTTGMAESQVNFANEVVLDLPLELPPLPEQRRIADILDTLDRTIEGTQRIIVKLQAARQGLLHDLLTRGVDERGHLRDPEKTPELFKDTVLGRVPRDWEVVRVADVLAQPPRNGYSPSEVPSYNGTLMLGLGCLTPHGFSPRQLKNAPEQDSRLSAYFLQDGDLLLSRANTRQLVAAVGIYRDVGVPCIYPDLMMRLVPLSIVSAQFLELLLRLPKVRRQMIANAQGTSESMVKISSAIVREVRVPLPSRAEQMSIESVLGANDDKLRVEQAQLAKLLTLKRGLMEDLLTGRKRVSVGESEPAKQAETEPLANISFESPRTPAFDPVVNFRASAGVDPAAQTDWVAQAREIAARQQVAAYSREALDRAVADLAELSRTLDGILQVPDVLKAAGVRFVLLKHPKGSKTSGAAFWLDAGAKSPTQPVVALSMRYPHIDVFWFNLFHELGHIWHNHAAVMGEELVTYSDPAPAEQEAHAYAREALIPDAIWQPYLHTGNHTMRGILAFARTVGRHHATVAGRLGNDLKDFPRFNSRDHRPTVPTDLFDRLLLRLGGSL
;
A
#
# COMPACT_ATOMS: atom_id res chain seq x y z
N MET A 1 -39.43 -25.26 13.19
CA MET A 1 -39.82 -24.69 11.87
C MET A 1 -38.94 -23.48 11.58
N PRO A 2 -38.44 -23.27 10.35
CA PRO A 2 -38.03 -21.95 9.90
C PRO A 2 -39.30 -21.07 9.84
N GLY A 3 -39.35 -19.98 10.63
CA GLY A 3 -40.52 -19.09 10.65
C GLY A 3 -40.77 -18.42 9.29
N GLU A 4 -41.97 -17.90 9.07
CA GLU A 4 -42.29 -17.20 7.83
C GLU A 4 -41.51 -15.87 7.71
N ARG A 5 -41.35 -15.38 6.48
CA ARG A 5 -40.84 -14.03 6.24
C ARG A 5 -41.98 -13.04 6.40
N THR A 6 -41.71 -11.95 7.11
CA THR A 6 -42.67 -10.88 7.36
C THR A 6 -42.33 -9.69 6.48
N ARG A 7 -43.27 -9.32 5.61
CA ARG A 7 -43.17 -8.14 4.76
C ARG A 7 -43.61 -6.91 5.55
N GLN A 8 -42.65 -6.11 6.01
CA GLN A 8 -42.92 -4.92 6.82
C GLN A 8 -42.11 -3.71 6.33
N PRO A 9 -42.64 -2.47 6.44
CA PRO A 9 -41.93 -1.26 6.04
C PRO A 9 -40.83 -0.91 7.05
N VAL A 10 -39.77 -0.26 6.58
CA VAL A 10 -38.61 0.16 7.40
C VAL A 10 -39.01 0.96 8.66
N ARG A 11 -40.10 1.75 8.61
CA ARG A 11 -40.62 2.49 9.77
C ARG A 11 -40.94 1.61 10.99
N GLU A 12 -41.30 0.34 10.79
CA GLU A 12 -41.68 -0.55 11.90
C GLU A 12 -40.48 -1.11 12.66
N ILE A 13 -39.32 -1.25 12.00
CA ILE A 13 -38.09 -1.82 12.57
C ILE A 13 -37.09 -0.76 13.08
N VAL A 14 -37.38 0.52 12.89
CA VAL A 14 -36.50 1.64 13.27
C VAL A 14 -36.90 2.20 14.65
N THR A 15 -35.92 2.47 15.53
CA THR A 15 -36.15 3.25 16.75
C THR A 15 -36.13 4.76 16.50
N ARG A 16 -35.30 5.21 15.55
CA ARG A 16 -35.12 6.62 15.20
C ARG A 16 -34.63 6.77 13.77
N SER A 17 -35.29 7.61 12.98
CA SER A 17 -34.81 8.07 11.67
C SER A 17 -34.52 9.58 11.74
N PHE A 18 -33.42 10.02 11.17
CA PHE A 18 -33.04 11.44 11.21
C PHE A 18 -32.14 11.87 10.03
N SER A 19 -32.39 13.06 9.50
CA SER A 19 -31.43 13.83 8.70
C SER A 19 -30.73 14.84 9.60
N GLY A 20 -29.51 15.24 9.24
CA GLY A 20 -28.77 16.26 10.00
C GLY A 20 -28.69 17.60 9.27
N PRO A 21 -27.86 18.53 9.77
CA PRO A 21 -27.82 19.90 9.26
C PRO A 21 -27.07 19.99 7.91
N SER A 22 -27.10 21.17 7.29
CA SER A 22 -26.23 21.50 6.15
C SER A 22 -25.74 22.95 6.26
N PRO A 23 -24.94 23.29 7.28
CA PRO A 23 -24.36 24.63 7.40
C PRO A 23 -23.15 24.75 6.47
N ASP A 24 -22.74 25.97 6.15
CA ASP A 24 -21.46 26.20 5.50
C ASP A 24 -20.32 25.82 6.45
N CYS A 25 -19.46 24.93 5.98
CA CYS A 25 -18.40 24.29 6.76
C CYS A 25 -17.09 24.30 5.98
N GLU A 26 -15.98 24.57 6.66
CA GLU A 26 -14.63 24.36 6.14
C GLU A 26 -14.44 22.89 5.73
N GLU A 27 -13.69 22.62 4.65
CA GLU A 27 -13.53 21.26 4.10
C GLU A 27 -12.65 20.32 4.96
N ILE A 28 -12.23 20.77 6.15
CA ILE A 28 -11.36 20.08 7.10
C ILE A 28 -12.08 18.86 7.69
N PRO A 29 -11.54 17.64 7.52
CA PRO A 29 -12.10 16.43 8.14
C PRO A 29 -11.68 16.30 9.60
N VAL A 30 -12.63 16.04 10.49
CA VAL A 30 -12.36 15.62 11.86
C VAL A 30 -12.05 14.11 11.86
N LYS A 31 -10.88 13.74 12.39
CA LYS A 31 -10.41 12.35 12.54
C LYS A 31 -10.45 11.82 13.99
N GLY A 32 -10.79 12.68 14.96
CA GLY A 32 -10.86 12.31 16.38
C GLY A 32 -11.01 13.54 17.29
N GLY A 33 -11.11 13.30 18.61
CA GLY A 33 -11.30 14.33 19.63
C GLY A 33 -12.76 14.80 19.79
N GLN A 34 -12.98 15.82 20.63
CA GLN A 34 -14.33 16.29 20.98
C GLN A 34 -15.02 17.13 19.89
N LYS A 35 -14.30 17.56 18.85
CA LYS A 35 -14.85 18.40 17.76
C LYS A 35 -15.90 17.64 16.96
N TRP A 36 -16.98 18.33 16.58
CA TRP A 36 -18.07 17.74 15.80
C TRP A 36 -17.92 18.01 14.30
N ALA A 37 -18.48 17.12 13.48
CA ALA A 37 -18.43 17.20 12.03
C ALA A 37 -19.72 16.71 11.35
N VAL A 38 -19.97 17.20 10.14
CA VAL A 38 -21.08 16.78 9.27
C VAL A 38 -20.57 15.93 8.10
N LEU A 39 -21.24 14.81 7.82
CA LEU A 39 -20.82 13.88 6.76
C LEU A 39 -21.04 14.43 5.35
N LYS A 40 -20.00 14.39 4.51
CA LYS A 40 -20.10 14.61 3.05
C LYS A 40 -20.80 13.39 2.44
N THR A 41 -21.48 13.54 1.30
CA THR A 41 -22.10 12.38 0.61
C THR A 41 -21.09 11.32 0.18
N THR A 42 -19.80 11.65 0.09
CA THR A 42 -18.69 10.71 -0.13
C THR A 42 -18.33 9.83 1.07
N ALA A 43 -18.96 10.01 2.24
CA ALA A 43 -18.83 9.10 3.38
C ALA A 43 -19.55 7.76 3.20
N ILE A 44 -20.46 7.68 2.22
CA ILE A 44 -21.17 6.46 1.85
C ILE A 44 -21.07 6.27 0.34
N THR A 45 -20.54 5.11 -0.06
CA THR A 45 -20.32 4.74 -1.47
C THR A 45 -20.83 3.33 -1.71
N TRP A 46 -21.03 2.95 -2.97
CA TRP A 46 -21.31 1.55 -3.35
C TRP A 46 -20.19 0.57 -2.94
N THR A 47 -19.01 1.08 -2.57
CA THR A 47 -17.86 0.31 -2.07
C THR A 47 -17.76 0.26 -0.54
N GLY A 48 -18.48 1.10 0.22
CA GLY A 48 -18.50 1.04 1.68
C GLY A 48 -18.72 2.37 2.42
N TRP A 49 -18.29 2.38 3.67
CA TRP A 49 -18.41 3.46 4.65
C TRP A 49 -17.05 4.12 4.91
N ASN A 50 -17.04 5.45 5.07
CA ASN A 50 -15.85 6.21 5.47
C ASN A 50 -16.23 7.41 6.35
N GLN A 51 -16.14 7.25 7.68
CA GLN A 51 -16.43 8.31 8.64
C GLN A 51 -15.58 9.58 8.48
N TYR A 52 -14.39 9.49 7.87
CA TYR A 52 -13.46 10.62 7.70
C TYR A 52 -13.80 11.52 6.50
N ALA A 53 -14.74 11.13 5.63
CA ALA A 53 -15.26 12.00 4.59
C ALA A 53 -16.31 12.98 5.16
N ASN A 54 -15.88 13.80 6.12
CA ASN A 54 -16.70 14.76 6.87
C ASN A 54 -16.12 16.18 6.77
N LYS A 55 -16.91 17.18 7.17
CA LYS A 55 -16.49 18.58 7.35
C LYS A 55 -16.67 18.98 8.81
N ILE A 56 -15.71 19.66 9.41
CA ILE A 56 -15.86 20.25 10.74
C ILE A 56 -17.10 21.16 10.81
N LEU A 57 -17.93 21.01 11.85
CA LEU A 57 -19.03 21.95 12.11
C LEU A 57 -18.45 23.26 12.68
N PRO A 58 -18.93 24.44 12.25
CA PRO A 58 -18.49 25.71 12.80
C PRO A 58 -18.72 25.79 14.31
N ALA A 59 -17.82 26.46 15.04
CA ALA A 59 -17.88 26.53 16.50
C ALA A 59 -19.14 27.26 17.05
N TRP A 60 -19.80 28.08 16.23
CA TRP A 60 -21.07 28.73 16.55
C TRP A 60 -22.30 27.85 16.27
N PHE A 61 -22.15 26.73 15.55
CA PHE A 61 -23.28 25.91 15.14
C PHE A 61 -23.81 25.07 16.32
N PRO A 62 -25.09 25.17 16.70
CA PRO A 62 -25.66 24.42 17.81
C PRO A 62 -25.77 22.93 17.45
N VAL A 63 -24.82 22.14 17.95
CA VAL A 63 -24.78 20.70 17.71
C VAL A 63 -25.88 19.99 18.51
N ASN A 64 -26.87 19.45 17.80
CA ASN A 64 -27.80 18.52 18.40
C ASN A 64 -27.19 17.10 18.48
N GLN A 65 -26.70 16.73 19.67
CA GLN A 65 -26.00 15.45 19.91
C GLN A 65 -26.88 14.22 19.65
N ASP A 66 -28.20 14.37 19.69
CA ASP A 66 -29.16 13.33 19.32
C ASP A 66 -29.01 12.83 17.88
N LEU A 67 -28.45 13.67 16.99
CA LEU A 67 -28.19 13.39 15.59
C LEU A 67 -26.82 12.72 15.35
N GLN A 68 -26.13 12.32 16.42
CA GLN A 68 -24.85 11.61 16.31
C GLN A 68 -25.05 10.24 15.64
N VAL A 69 -24.26 9.96 14.61
CA VAL A 69 -24.11 8.64 14.00
C VAL A 69 -23.36 7.72 14.95
N ARG A 70 -23.81 6.47 15.08
CA ARG A 70 -23.22 5.45 15.96
C ARG A 70 -22.92 4.18 15.17
N THR A 71 -21.99 3.38 15.66
CA THR A 71 -21.75 2.02 15.14
C THR A 71 -23.06 1.22 15.17
N GLY A 72 -23.46 0.68 14.03
CA GLY A 72 -24.73 -0.02 13.85
C GLY A 72 -25.85 0.78 13.18
N ASP A 73 -25.69 2.09 13.00
CA ASP A 73 -26.63 2.89 12.18
C ASP A 73 -26.47 2.59 10.69
N ILE A 74 -27.56 2.75 9.93
CA ILE A 74 -27.57 2.64 8.46
C ILE A 74 -27.72 4.04 7.87
N LEU A 75 -26.87 4.42 6.92
CA LEU A 75 -26.89 5.74 6.28
C LEU A 75 -27.16 5.64 4.79
N ILE A 76 -28.00 6.55 4.31
CA ILE A 76 -28.58 6.52 2.98
C ILE A 76 -28.55 7.92 2.36
N THR A 77 -28.01 8.08 1.16
CA THR A 77 -28.13 9.35 0.43
C THR A 77 -29.54 9.51 -0.14
N LYS A 78 -30.13 10.70 0.06
CA LYS A 78 -31.47 11.03 -0.43
C LYS A 78 -31.51 12.23 -1.39
N ALA A 79 -30.38 12.88 -1.65
CA ALA A 79 -30.29 14.01 -2.57
C ALA A 79 -28.88 14.20 -3.16
N GLY A 80 -28.81 14.50 -4.45
CA GLY A 80 -27.56 14.76 -5.18
C GLY A 80 -27.64 14.30 -6.64
N PRO A 81 -26.50 13.97 -7.27
CA PRO A 81 -26.50 13.30 -8.57
C PRO A 81 -27.20 11.93 -8.51
N ARG A 82 -27.80 11.49 -9.63
CA ARG A 82 -28.55 10.21 -9.73
C ARG A 82 -27.68 9.01 -9.32
N GLU A 83 -26.44 8.96 -9.82
CA GLU A 83 -25.40 7.98 -9.45
C GLU A 83 -25.11 7.85 -7.93
N ARG A 84 -25.41 8.91 -7.16
CA ARG A 84 -25.14 9.04 -5.72
C ARG A 84 -26.40 9.16 -4.88
N THR A 85 -27.58 8.90 -5.42
CA THR A 85 -28.85 8.94 -4.69
C THR A 85 -29.37 7.52 -4.49
N GLY A 86 -29.81 7.19 -3.27
CA GLY A 86 -30.12 5.80 -2.90
C GLY A 86 -28.88 4.94 -2.58
N VAL A 87 -27.71 5.55 -2.35
CA VAL A 87 -26.50 4.84 -1.88
C VAL A 87 -26.69 4.51 -0.41
N ILE A 88 -26.52 3.24 -0.04
CA ILE A 88 -26.76 2.71 1.31
C ILE A 88 -25.46 2.13 1.88
N ALA A 89 -25.11 2.46 3.12
CA ALA A 89 -24.02 1.84 3.85
C ALA A 89 -24.36 1.60 5.33
N TYR A 90 -23.64 0.66 5.94
CA TYR A 90 -23.66 0.39 7.37
C TYR A 90 -22.48 1.10 8.05
N ALA A 91 -22.74 1.84 9.12
CA ALA A 91 -21.69 2.50 9.89
C ALA A 91 -21.03 1.50 10.85
N ASN A 92 -19.87 0.96 10.46
CA ASN A 92 -18.96 0.26 11.37
C ASN A 92 -17.95 1.23 12.00
N ASP A 93 -17.41 0.83 13.15
CA ASP A 93 -16.21 1.40 13.79
C ASP A 93 -16.21 2.93 13.97
N VAL A 94 -17.38 3.51 14.29
CA VAL A 94 -17.55 4.95 14.45
C VAL A 94 -16.83 5.44 15.70
N SER A 95 -15.79 6.26 15.50
CA SER A 95 -14.88 6.77 16.54
C SER A 95 -14.86 8.30 16.63
N VAL A 96 -15.61 8.99 15.76
CA VAL A 96 -15.64 10.45 15.65
C VAL A 96 -17.03 11.00 15.99
N ASN A 97 -17.09 12.22 16.52
CA ASN A 97 -18.33 12.97 16.75
C ASN A 97 -18.94 13.49 15.42
N ILE A 98 -19.57 12.59 14.67
CA ILE A 98 -20.18 12.88 13.36
C ILE A 98 -21.71 12.91 13.39
N VAL A 99 -22.31 13.83 12.61
CA VAL A 99 -23.74 13.87 12.27
C VAL A 99 -23.94 13.70 10.76
N PRO A 100 -25.05 13.13 10.29
CA PRO A 100 -25.35 13.08 8.85
C PRO A 100 -25.56 14.50 8.28
N SER A 101 -25.39 14.68 6.96
CA SER A 101 -25.84 15.92 6.31
C SER A 101 -27.33 15.89 5.99
N GLY A 102 -27.90 17.05 5.65
CA GLY A 102 -29.30 17.16 5.20
C GLY A 102 -29.61 16.39 3.92
N LYS A 103 -28.58 16.04 3.13
CA LYS A 103 -28.67 15.16 1.95
C LYS A 103 -28.65 13.66 2.28
N MET A 104 -28.64 13.30 3.56
CA MET A 104 -28.67 11.93 4.06
C MET A 104 -29.92 11.67 4.92
N LEU A 105 -30.24 10.38 5.06
CA LEU A 105 -31.07 9.83 6.12
C LEU A 105 -30.25 8.80 6.90
N CYS A 106 -30.24 8.91 8.21
CA CYS A 106 -29.67 7.95 9.14
C CYS A 106 -30.81 7.17 9.80
N LEU A 107 -30.68 5.85 9.88
CA LEU A 107 -31.64 4.91 10.46
C LEU A 107 -30.99 4.12 11.60
N ARG A 108 -31.55 4.26 12.80
CA ARG A 108 -31.17 3.45 13.96
C ARG A 108 -32.15 2.29 14.10
N ILE A 109 -31.72 1.08 13.75
CA ILE A 109 -32.53 -0.13 13.78
C ILE A 109 -32.79 -0.57 15.23
N ASN A 110 -33.97 -1.10 15.51
CA ASN A 110 -34.32 -1.69 16.79
C ASN A 110 -33.75 -3.12 16.87
N PRO A 111 -32.75 -3.40 17.73
CA PRO A 111 -32.08 -4.70 17.80
C PRO A 111 -32.98 -5.84 18.34
N ALA A 112 -34.16 -5.51 18.87
CA ALA A 112 -35.19 -6.48 19.25
C ALA A 112 -36.16 -6.82 18.09
N LYS A 113 -36.17 -6.05 17.00
CA LYS A 113 -36.99 -6.30 15.80
C LYS A 113 -36.19 -6.78 14.59
N ALA A 114 -35.01 -6.21 14.34
CA ALA A 114 -34.20 -6.55 13.17
C ALA A 114 -32.69 -6.45 13.44
N GLU A 115 -31.89 -7.20 12.68
CA GLU A 115 -30.43 -7.12 12.66
C GLU A 115 -30.00 -6.07 11.63
N ALA A 116 -29.34 -5.00 12.08
CA ALA A 116 -28.93 -3.91 11.20
C ALA A 116 -28.03 -4.36 10.04
N ARG A 117 -27.16 -5.36 10.27
CA ARG A 117 -26.29 -5.95 9.23
C ARG A 117 -27.06 -6.76 8.17
N TYR A 118 -28.25 -7.27 8.50
CA TYR A 118 -29.15 -7.87 7.51
C TYR A 118 -29.92 -6.77 6.75
N VAL A 119 -30.47 -5.78 7.48
CA VAL A 119 -31.31 -4.72 6.92
C VAL A 119 -30.59 -3.93 5.83
N TYR A 120 -29.36 -3.45 6.05
CA TYR A 120 -28.67 -2.67 5.00
C TYR A 120 -28.36 -3.50 3.74
N ARG A 121 -28.09 -4.81 3.90
CA ARG A 121 -27.86 -5.73 2.78
C ARG A 121 -29.16 -6.00 2.01
N ALA A 122 -30.29 -6.14 2.71
CA ALA A 122 -31.61 -6.28 2.10
C ALA A 122 -32.05 -5.00 1.36
N MET A 123 -31.84 -3.81 1.95
CA MET A 123 -32.09 -2.53 1.27
C MET A 123 -31.20 -2.32 0.04
N ALA A 124 -30.04 -3.00 -0.03
CA ALA A 124 -29.13 -2.97 -1.17
C ALA A 124 -29.49 -3.98 -2.29
N LEU A 125 -30.61 -4.72 -2.20
CA LEU A 125 -31.13 -5.59 -3.27
C LEU A 125 -31.65 -4.80 -4.49
N PRO A 126 -31.73 -5.41 -5.70
CA PRO A 126 -32.23 -4.74 -6.89
C PRO A 126 -33.65 -4.17 -6.73
N GLU A 127 -34.57 -4.94 -6.14
CA GLU A 127 -35.96 -4.51 -5.94
C GLU A 127 -36.06 -3.27 -5.04
N ALA A 128 -35.26 -3.24 -3.97
CA ALA A 128 -35.21 -2.12 -3.04
C ALA A 128 -34.58 -0.86 -3.66
N ARG A 129 -33.49 -1.02 -4.44
CA ARG A 129 -32.90 0.08 -5.22
C ARG A 129 -33.88 0.63 -6.26
N GLN A 130 -34.60 -0.26 -6.95
CA GLN A 130 -35.61 0.15 -7.93
C GLN A 130 -36.76 0.91 -7.24
N TYR A 131 -37.28 0.41 -6.11
CA TYR A 131 -38.32 1.11 -5.35
C TYR A 131 -37.93 2.57 -5.02
N LEU A 132 -36.68 2.81 -4.59
CA LEU A 132 -36.15 4.15 -4.31
C LEU A 132 -35.97 4.97 -5.60
N ASN A 133 -35.37 4.37 -6.64
CA ASN A 133 -35.14 5.00 -7.94
C ASN A 133 -36.44 5.50 -8.59
N ASP A 134 -37.48 4.68 -8.57
CA ASP A 134 -38.79 4.98 -9.17
C ASP A 134 -39.56 6.07 -8.40
N ARG A 135 -39.13 6.38 -7.17
CA ARG A 135 -39.62 7.47 -6.32
C ARG A 135 -38.64 8.65 -6.21
N THR A 136 -37.55 8.63 -6.98
CA THR A 136 -36.53 9.69 -7.03
C THR A 136 -36.93 10.74 -8.07
N THR A 137 -37.26 11.96 -7.61
CA THR A 137 -37.74 13.07 -8.43
C THR A 137 -36.62 14.09 -8.74
N GLY A 138 -36.88 15.01 -9.67
CA GLY A 138 -35.93 16.00 -10.18
C GLY A 138 -35.64 15.81 -11.67
N MET A 139 -35.70 16.89 -12.45
CA MET A 139 -35.54 16.84 -13.92
C MET A 139 -34.08 16.82 -14.39
N ALA A 140 -33.13 17.24 -13.56
CA ALA A 140 -31.71 17.28 -13.89
C ALA A 140 -30.98 16.18 -13.12
N GLU A 141 -30.26 15.28 -13.82
CA GLU A 141 -29.57 14.14 -13.20
C GLU A 141 -28.53 14.53 -12.15
N SER A 142 -28.05 15.78 -12.16
CA SER A 142 -27.11 16.34 -11.19
C SER A 142 -27.75 16.74 -9.84
N GLN A 143 -29.08 16.94 -9.80
CA GLN A 143 -29.83 17.34 -8.60
C GLN A 143 -31.20 16.63 -8.57
N VAL A 144 -31.19 15.37 -8.15
CA VAL A 144 -32.39 14.58 -7.84
C VAL A 144 -32.52 14.33 -6.34
N ASN A 145 -33.72 14.00 -5.86
CA ASN A 145 -33.94 13.65 -4.46
C ASN A 145 -35.15 12.72 -4.22
N PHE A 146 -35.30 12.25 -2.98
CA PHE A 146 -36.53 11.64 -2.47
C PHE A 146 -36.79 12.04 -1.01
N ALA A 147 -38.05 11.93 -0.57
CA ALA A 147 -38.47 12.22 0.80
C ALA A 147 -37.99 11.15 1.81
N ASN A 148 -37.93 11.47 3.10
CA ASN A 148 -37.51 10.49 4.13
C ASN A 148 -38.48 9.30 4.19
N GLU A 149 -39.75 9.61 3.95
CA GLU A 149 -40.91 8.75 3.95
C GLU A 149 -40.75 7.62 2.91
N VAL A 150 -40.14 7.91 1.76
CA VAL A 150 -39.83 6.91 0.71
C VAL A 150 -38.92 5.80 1.23
N VAL A 151 -37.96 6.12 2.11
CA VAL A 151 -37.10 5.10 2.73
C VAL A 151 -37.83 4.37 3.86
N LEU A 152 -38.66 5.09 4.63
CA LEU A 152 -39.43 4.55 5.74
C LEU A 152 -40.56 3.61 5.29
N ASP A 153 -41.10 3.82 4.10
CA ASP A 153 -42.16 3.02 3.45
C ASP A 153 -41.63 1.98 2.45
N LEU A 154 -40.30 1.81 2.37
CA LEU A 154 -39.68 0.69 1.67
C LEU A 154 -40.08 -0.63 2.37
N PRO A 155 -40.82 -1.54 1.71
CA PRO A 155 -41.14 -2.85 2.30
C PRO A 155 -39.93 -3.77 2.21
N LEU A 156 -39.61 -4.47 3.30
CA LEU A 156 -38.54 -5.47 3.36
C LEU A 156 -39.08 -6.84 3.77
N GLU A 157 -38.57 -7.89 3.13
CA GLU A 157 -38.86 -9.28 3.48
C GLU A 157 -37.93 -9.74 4.60
N LEU A 158 -38.43 -9.70 5.84
CA LEU A 158 -37.64 -10.00 7.03
C LEU A 158 -37.91 -11.43 7.54
N PRO A 159 -36.93 -12.35 7.48
CA PRO A 159 -37.01 -13.63 8.18
C PRO A 159 -36.93 -13.42 9.71
N PRO A 160 -37.18 -14.45 10.54
CA PRO A 160 -37.02 -14.36 11.98
C PRO A 160 -35.65 -13.82 12.40
N LEU A 161 -35.61 -12.99 13.45
CA LEU A 161 -34.40 -12.30 13.91
C LEU A 161 -33.14 -13.21 14.09
N PRO A 162 -33.24 -14.46 14.59
CA PRO A 162 -32.09 -15.37 14.62
C PRO A 162 -31.54 -15.75 13.24
N GLU A 163 -32.40 -15.90 12.23
CA GLU A 163 -31.98 -16.17 10.84
C GLU A 163 -31.35 -14.93 10.22
N GLN A 164 -31.88 -13.72 10.48
CA GLN A 164 -31.25 -12.46 10.04
C GLN A 164 -29.81 -12.34 10.55
N ARG A 165 -29.60 -12.59 11.85
CA ARG A 165 -28.26 -12.60 12.49
C ARG A 165 -27.34 -13.62 11.83
N ARG A 166 -27.81 -14.86 11.65
CA ARG A 166 -27.01 -15.92 11.03
C ARG A 166 -26.64 -15.62 9.57
N ILE A 167 -27.55 -15.03 8.79
CA ILE A 167 -27.28 -14.58 7.42
C ILE A 167 -26.23 -13.46 7.42
N ALA A 168 -26.35 -12.48 8.32
CA ALA A 168 -25.35 -11.41 8.45
C ALA A 168 -23.96 -11.99 8.78
N ASP A 169 -23.84 -12.90 9.74
CA ASP A 169 -22.56 -13.49 10.14
C ASP A 169 -21.89 -14.31 9.00
N ILE A 170 -22.68 -14.98 8.16
CA ILE A 170 -22.21 -15.69 6.96
C ILE A 170 -21.64 -14.69 5.94
N LEU A 171 -22.40 -13.63 5.62
CA LEU A 171 -22.01 -12.64 4.63
C LEU A 171 -20.82 -11.78 5.09
N ASP A 172 -20.76 -11.43 6.38
CA ASP A 172 -19.61 -10.75 7.01
C ASP A 172 -18.35 -11.64 7.00
N THR A 173 -18.49 -12.95 7.18
CA THR A 173 -17.35 -13.88 7.11
C THR A 173 -16.80 -13.98 5.70
N LEU A 174 -17.68 -13.98 4.70
CA LEU A 174 -17.28 -13.94 3.29
C LEU A 174 -16.63 -12.59 2.93
N ASP A 175 -17.14 -11.47 3.45
CA ASP A 175 -16.53 -10.15 3.25
C ASP A 175 -15.15 -10.04 3.91
N ARG A 176 -14.98 -10.51 5.16
CA ARG A 176 -13.66 -10.65 5.80
C ARG A 176 -12.70 -11.53 5.00
N THR A 177 -13.21 -12.59 4.37
CA THR A 177 -12.40 -13.49 3.51
C THR A 177 -12.01 -12.80 2.20
N ILE A 178 -12.93 -12.06 1.57
CA ILE A 178 -12.66 -11.26 0.37
C ILE A 178 -11.64 -10.18 0.68
N GLU A 179 -11.75 -9.46 1.80
CA GLU A 179 -10.74 -8.52 2.25
C GLU A 179 -9.42 -9.23 2.58
N GLY A 180 -9.45 -10.41 3.19
CA GLY A 180 -8.28 -11.24 3.45
C GLY A 180 -7.53 -11.59 2.16
N THR A 181 -8.20 -12.21 1.18
CA THR A 181 -7.64 -12.55 -0.13
C THR A 181 -7.29 -11.31 -0.95
N GLN A 182 -8.07 -10.22 -0.89
CA GLN A 182 -7.66 -8.94 -1.50
C GLN A 182 -6.39 -8.44 -0.85
N ARG A 183 -6.28 -8.47 0.48
CA ARG A 183 -5.05 -8.14 1.20
C ARG A 183 -3.93 -9.11 0.83
N ILE A 184 -4.15 -10.40 0.55
CA ILE A 184 -3.13 -11.40 0.14
C ILE A 184 -2.67 -11.19 -1.31
N ILE A 185 -3.60 -10.94 -2.25
CA ILE A 185 -3.27 -10.48 -3.60
C ILE A 185 -2.49 -9.19 -3.48
N VAL A 186 -3.07 -8.15 -2.84
CA VAL A 186 -2.45 -6.90 -2.35
C VAL A 186 -1.39 -7.17 -1.27
N LYS A 187 -0.86 -8.40 -1.24
CA LYS A 187 0.35 -8.81 -0.57
C LYS A 187 1.31 -9.73 -1.41
N LEU A 188 1.41 -9.63 -2.75
CA LEU A 188 2.47 -10.34 -3.55
C LEU A 188 3.37 -9.51 -4.53
N GLN A 189 2.97 -8.35 -5.07
CA GLN A 189 3.69 -7.45 -6.01
C GLN A 189 4.80 -6.69 -5.31
N ALA A 190 4.65 -6.19 -4.08
CA ALA A 190 5.78 -5.50 -3.45
C ALA A 190 6.86 -6.50 -3.06
N ALA A 191 6.48 -7.74 -2.71
CA ALA A 191 7.42 -8.86 -2.72
C ALA A 191 8.02 -9.04 -4.11
N ARG A 192 7.23 -9.34 -5.15
CA ARG A 192 7.72 -9.56 -6.52
C ARG A 192 8.59 -8.42 -7.05
N GLN A 193 8.27 -7.16 -6.76
CA GLN A 193 8.93 -5.96 -7.27
C GLN A 193 10.23 -5.67 -6.51
N GLY A 194 10.25 -5.87 -5.19
CA GLY A 194 11.48 -5.86 -4.40
C GLY A 194 12.39 -7.02 -4.82
N LEU A 195 11.87 -8.25 -4.77
CA LEU A 195 12.54 -9.48 -5.18
C LEU A 195 13.07 -9.42 -6.62
N LEU A 196 12.33 -8.87 -7.57
CA LEU A 196 12.81 -8.66 -8.94
C LEU A 196 13.95 -7.64 -9.01
N HIS A 197 13.91 -6.57 -8.21
CA HIS A 197 15.01 -5.61 -8.14
C HIS A 197 16.25 -6.23 -7.50
N ASP A 198 16.08 -6.92 -6.37
CA ASP A 198 17.11 -7.60 -5.61
C ASP A 198 17.77 -8.72 -6.44
N LEU A 199 17.00 -9.67 -6.97
CA LEU A 199 17.53 -10.79 -7.76
C LEU A 199 18.29 -10.33 -9.01
N LEU A 200 17.85 -9.26 -9.68
CA LEU A 200 18.51 -8.73 -10.89
C LEU A 200 19.64 -7.72 -10.61
N THR A 201 20.00 -7.48 -9.34
CA THR A 201 21.13 -6.61 -8.97
C THR A 201 22.12 -7.25 -7.99
N ARG A 202 21.68 -8.27 -7.24
CA ARG A 202 22.47 -9.02 -6.24
C ARG A 202 22.60 -10.50 -6.59
N GLY A 203 21.65 -11.04 -7.36
CA GLY A 203 21.65 -12.44 -7.74
C GLY A 203 21.50 -13.40 -6.56
N VAL A 204 21.71 -14.69 -6.82
CA VAL A 204 21.62 -15.76 -5.81
C VAL A 204 22.91 -16.57 -5.72
N ASP A 205 23.19 -17.09 -4.52
CA ASP A 205 24.24 -18.06 -4.27
C ASP A 205 23.91 -19.45 -4.89
N GLU A 206 24.84 -20.39 -4.79
CA GLU A 206 24.69 -21.78 -5.27
C GLU A 206 23.53 -22.55 -4.59
N ARG A 207 22.97 -22.00 -3.51
CA ARG A 207 21.87 -22.57 -2.73
C ARG A 207 20.53 -21.84 -3.00
N GLY A 208 20.53 -20.84 -3.89
CA GLY A 208 19.35 -20.05 -4.24
C GLY A 208 19.04 -18.88 -3.29
N HIS A 209 19.90 -18.57 -2.32
CA HIS A 209 19.72 -17.42 -1.42
C HIS A 209 20.22 -16.13 -2.06
N LEU A 210 19.49 -15.04 -1.84
CA LEU A 210 19.86 -13.70 -2.30
C LEU A 210 21.19 -13.23 -1.68
N ARG A 211 22.22 -12.96 -2.49
CA ARG A 211 23.52 -12.46 -1.99
C ARG A 211 23.36 -11.12 -1.28
N ASP A 212 24.22 -10.80 -0.32
CA ASP A 212 24.07 -9.59 0.50
C ASP A 212 25.29 -8.66 0.40
N PRO A 213 25.18 -7.48 -0.26
CA PRO A 213 26.30 -6.58 -0.49
C PRO A 213 26.81 -5.87 0.77
N GLU A 214 26.11 -5.94 1.91
CA GLU A 214 26.63 -5.45 3.20
C GLU A 214 27.40 -6.53 3.98
N LYS A 215 27.09 -7.82 3.76
CA LYS A 215 27.71 -8.95 4.51
C LYS A 215 28.86 -9.61 3.77
N THR A 216 28.74 -9.70 2.46
CA THR A 216 29.72 -10.31 1.56
C THR A 216 30.12 -9.30 0.47
N PRO A 217 30.60 -8.08 0.81
CA PRO A 217 30.95 -7.05 -0.17
C PRO A 217 32.06 -7.50 -1.14
N GLU A 218 32.92 -8.44 -0.74
CA GLU A 218 33.94 -9.07 -1.57
C GLU A 218 33.38 -9.97 -2.68
N LEU A 219 32.12 -10.41 -2.60
CA LEU A 219 31.39 -11.07 -3.69
C LEU A 219 30.77 -10.08 -4.69
N PHE A 220 31.11 -8.79 -4.61
CA PHE A 220 30.63 -7.75 -5.53
C PHE A 220 31.78 -6.96 -6.18
N LYS A 221 31.45 -6.28 -7.29
CA LYS A 221 32.32 -5.32 -7.97
C LYS A 221 31.51 -4.11 -8.44
N ASP A 222 32.13 -2.94 -8.45
CA ASP A 222 31.50 -1.71 -8.96
C ASP A 222 31.67 -1.60 -10.48
N THR A 223 30.59 -1.20 -11.16
CA THR A 223 30.52 -1.14 -12.63
C THR A 223 29.72 0.08 -13.08
N VAL A 224 29.64 0.32 -14.39
CA VAL A 224 28.77 1.35 -15.00
C VAL A 224 27.27 1.14 -14.72
N LEU A 225 26.86 -0.05 -14.24
CA LEU A 225 25.50 -0.34 -13.80
C LEU A 225 25.34 -0.16 -12.27
N GLY A 226 26.38 0.29 -11.57
CA GLY A 226 26.53 0.24 -10.12
C GLY A 226 27.17 -1.07 -9.65
N ARG A 227 27.07 -1.33 -8.35
CA ARG A 227 27.55 -2.57 -7.73
C ARG A 227 26.73 -3.78 -8.22
N VAL A 228 27.41 -4.83 -8.66
CA VAL A 228 26.85 -6.12 -9.11
C VAL A 228 27.74 -7.27 -8.58
N PRO A 229 27.28 -8.52 -8.55
CA PRO A 229 28.11 -9.66 -8.16
C PRO A 229 29.42 -9.75 -8.95
N ARG A 230 30.48 -10.22 -8.29
CA ARG A 230 31.83 -10.27 -8.83
C ARG A 230 31.95 -11.20 -10.04
N ASP A 231 31.16 -12.26 -10.05
CA ASP A 231 31.15 -13.30 -11.08
C ASP A 231 30.22 -12.96 -12.26
N TRP A 232 29.40 -11.91 -12.15
CA TRP A 232 28.54 -11.45 -13.24
C TRP A 232 29.33 -10.60 -14.23
N GLU A 233 29.20 -10.89 -15.53
CA GLU A 233 29.83 -10.07 -16.56
C GLU A 233 28.93 -8.89 -16.95
N VAL A 234 29.52 -7.73 -17.30
CA VAL A 234 28.77 -6.58 -17.83
C VAL A 234 29.02 -6.51 -19.33
N VAL A 235 28.26 -7.30 -20.06
CA VAL A 235 28.31 -7.47 -21.51
C VAL A 235 27.38 -6.46 -22.21
N ARG A 236 27.51 -6.30 -23.53
CA ARG A 236 26.51 -5.54 -24.31
C ARG A 236 25.41 -6.48 -24.79
N VAL A 237 24.25 -5.91 -25.10
CA VAL A 237 23.15 -6.62 -25.76
C VAL A 237 23.59 -7.21 -27.10
N ALA A 238 24.50 -6.55 -27.83
CA ALA A 238 25.13 -7.09 -29.04
C ALA A 238 25.82 -8.45 -28.82
N ASP A 239 26.39 -8.66 -27.64
CA ASP A 239 27.24 -9.83 -27.33
C ASP A 239 26.40 -11.04 -26.86
N VAL A 240 25.09 -10.85 -26.61
CA VAL A 240 24.14 -11.90 -26.16
C VAL A 240 23.00 -12.17 -27.15
N LEU A 241 23.05 -11.58 -28.35
CA LEU A 241 22.07 -11.82 -29.43
C LEU A 241 22.70 -12.62 -30.57
N ALA A 242 21.97 -13.62 -31.08
CA ALA A 242 22.40 -14.46 -32.20
C ALA A 242 22.47 -13.70 -33.53
N GLN A 243 21.77 -12.56 -33.62
CA GLN A 243 21.75 -11.67 -34.77
C GLN A 243 21.37 -10.24 -34.34
N PRO A 244 21.70 -9.19 -35.12
CA PRO A 244 21.26 -7.82 -34.85
C PRO A 244 19.73 -7.72 -34.72
N PRO A 245 19.19 -6.85 -33.82
CA PRO A 245 17.76 -6.59 -33.69
C PRO A 245 17.13 -6.24 -35.04
N ARG A 246 16.14 -7.06 -35.45
CA ARG A 246 15.48 -6.97 -36.76
C ARG A 246 14.17 -6.20 -36.63
N ASN A 247 14.00 -5.12 -37.40
CA ASN A 247 12.74 -4.39 -37.47
C ASN A 247 11.63 -5.29 -38.06
N GLY A 248 10.39 -5.06 -37.64
CA GLY A 248 9.21 -5.66 -38.25
C GLY A 248 8.83 -5.05 -39.61
N TYR A 249 7.60 -5.30 -40.03
CA TYR A 249 7.03 -4.77 -41.26
C TYR A 249 5.62 -4.21 -41.01
N SER A 250 5.37 -2.98 -41.49
CA SER A 250 4.11 -2.25 -41.30
C SER A 250 3.33 -2.15 -42.63
N PRO A 251 2.55 -3.18 -43.02
CA PRO A 251 1.62 -3.09 -44.14
C PRO A 251 0.46 -2.14 -43.84
N SER A 252 -0.29 -1.76 -44.87
CA SER A 252 -1.58 -1.08 -44.73
C SER A 252 -2.58 -1.97 -43.99
N GLU A 253 -3.15 -1.44 -42.92
CA GLU A 253 -4.22 -2.09 -42.15
C GLU A 253 -5.51 -2.18 -42.97
N VAL A 254 -6.22 -3.31 -42.89
CA VAL A 254 -7.48 -3.53 -43.61
C VAL A 254 -8.70 -3.51 -42.67
N PRO A 255 -9.91 -3.10 -43.12
CA PRO A 255 -11.06 -2.94 -42.23
C PRO A 255 -11.59 -4.25 -41.63
N SER A 256 -11.44 -5.36 -42.35
CA SER A 256 -12.01 -6.67 -42.01
C SER A 256 -10.93 -7.69 -41.65
N TYR A 257 -11.22 -8.57 -40.69
CA TYR A 257 -10.36 -9.70 -40.37
C TYR A 257 -10.38 -10.74 -41.49
N ASN A 258 -9.19 -11.28 -41.82
CA ASN A 258 -8.93 -12.15 -42.98
C ASN A 258 -7.92 -13.27 -42.70
N GLY A 259 -7.70 -13.64 -41.43
CA GLY A 259 -6.80 -14.73 -41.04
C GLY A 259 -5.39 -14.32 -40.60
N THR A 260 -4.96 -13.07 -40.80
CA THR A 260 -3.65 -12.59 -40.30
C THR A 260 -3.77 -11.26 -39.54
N LEU A 261 -3.09 -11.18 -38.39
CA LEU A 261 -3.04 -9.98 -37.55
C LEU A 261 -1.65 -9.32 -37.55
N MET A 262 -1.62 -8.05 -37.14
CA MET A 262 -0.42 -7.28 -36.82
C MET A 262 -0.53 -6.69 -35.42
N LEU A 263 0.58 -6.68 -34.67
CA LEU A 263 0.64 -6.03 -33.36
C LEU A 263 0.55 -4.50 -33.49
N GLY A 264 -0.37 -3.87 -32.76
CA GLY A 264 -0.33 -2.43 -32.51
C GLY A 264 0.73 -2.05 -31.47
N LEU A 265 1.14 -0.78 -31.42
CA LEU A 265 2.13 -0.31 -30.45
C LEU A 265 1.72 -0.54 -28.99
N GLY A 266 0.41 -0.52 -28.68
CA GLY A 266 -0.12 -0.85 -27.35
C GLY A 266 0.04 -2.32 -26.93
N CYS A 267 0.55 -3.21 -27.80
CA CYS A 267 0.88 -4.58 -27.44
C CYS A 267 2.10 -4.68 -26.50
N LEU A 268 3.00 -3.68 -26.50
CA LEU A 268 4.18 -3.65 -25.61
C LEU A 268 3.96 -2.62 -24.51
N THR A 269 3.87 -3.10 -23.28
CA THR A 269 3.56 -2.29 -22.08
C THR A 269 4.79 -2.16 -21.17
N PRO A 270 4.78 -1.28 -20.16
CA PRO A 270 5.82 -1.24 -19.12
C PRO A 270 5.97 -2.53 -18.29
N HIS A 271 5.10 -3.52 -18.49
CA HIS A 271 5.05 -4.76 -17.71
C HIS A 271 5.26 -6.02 -18.56
N GLY A 272 5.53 -5.88 -19.86
CA GLY A 272 5.64 -6.98 -20.82
C GLY A 272 4.62 -6.88 -21.96
N PHE A 273 4.43 -7.97 -22.69
CA PHE A 273 3.44 -8.09 -23.76
C PHE A 273 2.00 -8.19 -23.22
N SER A 274 1.05 -7.63 -23.96
CA SER A 274 -0.39 -7.85 -23.74
C SER A 274 -1.12 -7.71 -25.09
N PRO A 275 -1.91 -8.68 -25.55
CA PRO A 275 -2.53 -8.64 -26.88
C PRO A 275 -3.67 -7.60 -26.93
N ARG A 276 -3.31 -6.33 -27.16
CA ARG A 276 -4.17 -5.15 -27.17
C ARG A 276 -3.87 -4.30 -28.39
N GLN A 277 -4.91 -3.76 -29.04
CA GLN A 277 -4.77 -3.03 -30.31
C GLN A 277 -4.18 -3.89 -31.44
N LEU A 278 -4.61 -5.16 -31.54
CA LEU A 278 -4.32 -5.98 -32.72
C LEU A 278 -5.00 -5.37 -33.95
N LYS A 279 -4.34 -5.44 -35.10
CA LYS A 279 -4.75 -4.86 -36.38
C LYS A 279 -4.87 -5.95 -37.44
N ASN A 280 -5.71 -5.80 -38.46
CA ASN A 280 -5.77 -6.77 -39.56
C ASN A 280 -4.65 -6.49 -40.57
N ALA A 281 -3.93 -7.52 -40.99
CA ALA A 281 -2.93 -7.43 -42.07
C ALA A 281 -3.57 -7.71 -43.45
N PRO A 282 -2.99 -7.29 -44.58
CA PRO A 282 -3.53 -7.58 -45.92
C PRO A 282 -3.18 -9.01 -46.36
N GLU A 283 -4.16 -9.74 -46.88
CA GLU A 283 -4.05 -11.17 -47.23
C GLU A 283 -3.01 -11.48 -48.33
N GLN A 284 -2.89 -10.60 -49.33
CA GLN A 284 -2.10 -10.85 -50.55
C GLN A 284 -0.66 -10.34 -50.48
N ASP A 285 -0.13 -10.03 -49.30
CA ASP A 285 1.24 -9.55 -49.13
C ASP A 285 2.22 -10.69 -48.79
N SER A 286 2.92 -11.19 -49.81
CA SER A 286 3.90 -12.28 -49.67
C SER A 286 5.03 -11.99 -48.68
N ARG A 287 5.30 -10.71 -48.36
CA ARG A 287 6.34 -10.31 -47.40
C ARG A 287 6.01 -10.69 -45.97
N LEU A 288 4.73 -10.84 -45.61
CA LEU A 288 4.28 -11.17 -44.25
C LEU A 288 4.93 -12.45 -43.70
N SER A 289 5.12 -13.44 -44.58
CA SER A 289 5.80 -14.71 -44.30
C SER A 289 7.13 -14.55 -43.55
N ALA A 290 7.91 -13.53 -43.88
CA ALA A 290 9.21 -13.27 -43.28
C ALA A 290 9.16 -12.63 -41.88
N TYR A 291 7.98 -12.17 -41.43
CA TYR A 291 7.78 -11.40 -40.18
C TYR A 291 6.80 -12.07 -39.22
N PHE A 292 6.33 -13.29 -39.49
CA PHE A 292 5.52 -14.03 -38.54
C PHE A 292 6.25 -14.23 -37.21
N LEU A 293 5.47 -14.11 -36.14
CA LEU A 293 5.87 -14.30 -34.75
C LEU A 293 5.68 -15.75 -34.32
N GLN A 294 6.53 -16.20 -33.40
CA GLN A 294 6.39 -17.49 -32.71
C GLN A 294 6.27 -17.23 -31.21
N ASP A 295 5.53 -18.07 -30.47
CA ASP A 295 5.42 -17.93 -29.01
C ASP A 295 6.81 -17.99 -28.37
N GLY A 296 7.15 -16.99 -27.55
CA GLY A 296 8.50 -16.81 -27.02
C GLY A 296 9.34 -15.73 -27.72
N ASP A 297 8.91 -15.19 -28.86
CA ASP A 297 9.63 -14.11 -29.56
C ASP A 297 9.77 -12.86 -28.68
N LEU A 298 11.02 -12.44 -28.44
CA LEU A 298 11.32 -11.25 -27.65
C LEU A 298 11.19 -9.99 -28.50
N LEU A 299 10.21 -9.14 -28.19
CA LEU A 299 9.94 -7.91 -28.93
C LEU A 299 10.26 -6.66 -28.12
N LEU A 300 10.74 -5.62 -28.81
CA LEU A 300 11.17 -4.34 -28.24
C LEU A 300 10.61 -3.17 -29.06
N SER A 301 9.96 -2.20 -28.41
CA SER A 301 9.36 -1.04 -29.07
C SER A 301 10.43 -0.06 -29.55
N ARG A 302 10.56 0.09 -30.87
CA ARG A 302 11.53 0.97 -31.54
C ARG A 302 11.09 2.43 -31.54
N ALA A 303 9.78 2.68 -31.65
CA ALA A 303 9.22 4.01 -31.78
C ALA A 303 7.89 4.11 -31.03
N ASN A 304 7.79 5.03 -30.07
CA ASN A 304 6.57 5.27 -29.27
C ASN A 304 6.71 6.62 -28.51
N THR A 305 5.80 6.94 -27.60
CA THR A 305 5.99 8.04 -26.63
C THR A 305 7.23 7.80 -25.76
N ARG A 306 7.77 8.84 -25.13
CA ARG A 306 8.94 8.74 -24.22
C ARG A 306 8.75 7.72 -23.08
N GLN A 307 7.51 7.48 -22.65
CA GLN A 307 7.19 6.50 -21.60
C GLN A 307 7.22 5.05 -22.10
N LEU A 308 6.95 4.80 -23.39
CA LEU A 308 6.76 3.46 -23.97
C LEU A 308 7.84 3.04 -24.98
N VAL A 309 8.67 3.97 -25.50
CA VAL A 309 9.82 3.61 -26.32
C VAL A 309 10.76 2.68 -25.54
N ALA A 310 11.42 1.74 -26.21
CA ALA A 310 12.18 0.65 -25.59
C ALA A 310 11.38 -0.26 -24.63
N ALA A 311 10.04 -0.23 -24.61
CA ALA A 311 9.26 -1.22 -23.88
C ALA A 311 9.51 -2.62 -24.47
N VAL A 312 9.63 -3.63 -23.62
CA VAL A 312 10.03 -5.00 -24.01
C VAL A 312 8.98 -5.98 -23.50
N GLY A 313 8.69 -7.00 -24.29
CA GLY A 313 7.77 -8.07 -23.93
C GLY A 313 7.95 -9.29 -24.83
N ILE A 314 7.79 -10.48 -24.25
CA ILE A 314 7.73 -11.73 -25.01
C ILE A 314 6.34 -11.89 -25.65
N TYR A 315 6.29 -12.00 -26.97
CA TYR A 315 5.06 -12.33 -27.69
C TYR A 315 4.51 -13.67 -27.20
N ARG A 316 3.19 -13.68 -26.96
CA ARG A 316 2.42 -14.90 -26.69
C ARG A 316 1.40 -15.09 -27.78
N ASP A 317 1.21 -16.35 -28.17
CA ASP A 317 0.32 -16.68 -29.29
C ASP A 317 -1.10 -16.15 -29.05
N VAL A 318 -1.63 -15.46 -30.06
CA VAL A 318 -3.00 -14.94 -30.10
C VAL A 318 -3.98 -15.92 -30.76
N GLY A 319 -3.51 -17.12 -31.13
CA GLY A 319 -4.28 -18.21 -31.73
C GLY A 319 -4.46 -18.10 -33.24
N VAL A 320 -3.84 -17.08 -33.86
CA VAL A 320 -3.89 -16.81 -35.32
C VAL A 320 -2.55 -16.24 -35.78
N PRO A 321 -2.14 -16.44 -37.05
CA PRO A 321 -0.89 -15.89 -37.59
C PRO A 321 -0.76 -14.38 -37.33
N CYS A 322 0.35 -13.96 -36.71
CA CYS A 322 0.57 -12.58 -36.31
C CYS A 322 1.97 -12.08 -36.72
N ILE A 323 2.05 -10.84 -37.19
CA ILE A 323 3.30 -10.12 -37.51
C ILE A 323 3.52 -8.91 -36.58
N TYR A 324 4.74 -8.39 -36.55
CA TYR A 324 5.12 -7.19 -35.81
C TYR A 324 5.46 -6.02 -36.75
N PRO A 325 5.11 -4.76 -36.40
CA PRO A 325 5.34 -3.59 -37.23
C PRO A 325 6.83 -3.18 -37.24
N ASP A 326 7.23 -2.36 -38.22
CA ASP A 326 8.59 -1.80 -38.31
C ASP A 326 8.96 -0.94 -37.09
N LEU A 327 7.95 -0.44 -36.36
CA LEU A 327 8.06 0.29 -35.10
C LEU A 327 8.34 -0.63 -33.88
N MET A 328 8.56 -1.93 -34.11
CA MET A 328 9.11 -2.90 -33.16
C MET A 328 10.34 -3.60 -33.76
N MET A 329 11.21 -4.10 -32.89
CA MET A 329 12.30 -5.01 -33.23
C MET A 329 12.08 -6.37 -32.59
N ARG A 330 12.36 -7.45 -33.32
CA ARG A 330 12.59 -8.78 -32.74
C ARG A 330 14.06 -8.92 -32.35
N LEU A 331 14.28 -9.37 -31.12
CA LEU A 331 15.56 -9.76 -30.56
C LEU A 331 15.62 -11.28 -30.53
N VAL A 332 16.76 -11.87 -30.92
CA VAL A 332 16.98 -13.32 -30.88
C VAL A 332 18.13 -13.60 -29.92
N PRO A 333 17.86 -14.04 -28.67
CA PRO A 333 18.90 -14.37 -27.70
C PRO A 333 19.82 -15.51 -28.14
N LEU A 334 21.09 -15.48 -27.72
CA LEU A 334 21.95 -16.66 -27.70
C LEU A 334 21.56 -17.58 -26.53
N SER A 335 21.91 -18.86 -26.63
CA SER A 335 21.64 -19.88 -25.58
C SER A 335 22.24 -19.57 -24.19
N ILE A 336 23.14 -18.59 -24.10
CA ILE A 336 23.69 -18.04 -22.86
C ILE A 336 22.72 -17.11 -22.09
N VAL A 337 21.58 -16.72 -22.67
CA VAL A 337 20.51 -16.01 -21.96
C VAL A 337 19.11 -16.37 -22.48
N SER A 338 18.16 -16.65 -21.58
CA SER A 338 16.76 -16.89 -21.96
C SER A 338 16.08 -15.59 -22.41
N ALA A 339 15.09 -15.70 -23.31
CA ALA A 339 14.25 -14.57 -23.69
C ALA A 339 13.59 -13.92 -22.46
N GLN A 340 13.17 -14.76 -21.50
CA GLN A 340 12.57 -14.38 -20.22
C GLN A 340 13.56 -13.54 -19.40
N PHE A 341 14.75 -14.08 -19.09
CA PHE A 341 15.78 -13.33 -18.37
C PHE A 341 16.18 -12.03 -19.10
N LEU A 342 16.30 -12.03 -20.43
CA LEU A 342 16.63 -10.83 -21.19
C LEU A 342 15.50 -9.78 -21.18
N GLU A 343 14.22 -10.17 -21.19
CA GLU A 343 13.10 -9.24 -20.94
C GLU A 343 13.23 -8.59 -19.56
N LEU A 344 13.52 -9.40 -18.52
CA LEU A 344 13.68 -8.91 -17.15
C LEU A 344 14.83 -7.90 -17.05
N LEU A 345 15.99 -8.19 -17.65
CA LEU A 345 17.16 -7.31 -17.69
C LEU A 345 16.87 -6.00 -18.45
N LEU A 346 16.29 -6.06 -19.65
CA LEU A 346 16.04 -4.87 -20.47
C LEU A 346 15.02 -3.91 -19.86
N ARG A 347 14.11 -4.41 -19.01
CA ARG A 347 13.16 -3.60 -18.24
C ARG A 347 13.77 -2.93 -16.99
N LEU A 348 14.99 -3.30 -16.56
CA LEU A 348 15.64 -2.67 -15.40
C LEU A 348 15.76 -1.15 -15.58
N PRO A 349 15.40 -0.31 -14.59
CA PRO A 349 15.43 1.15 -14.74
C PRO A 349 16.79 1.76 -15.12
N LYS A 350 17.91 1.09 -14.86
CA LYS A 350 19.25 1.51 -15.32
C LYS A 350 19.53 1.09 -16.77
N VAL A 351 19.11 -0.11 -17.17
CA VAL A 351 19.26 -0.65 -18.54
C VAL A 351 18.35 0.11 -19.51
N ARG A 352 17.06 0.26 -19.16
CA ARG A 352 16.07 1.05 -19.89
C ARG A 352 16.51 2.50 -20.12
N ARG A 353 17.21 3.12 -19.15
CA ARG A 353 17.75 4.49 -19.28
C ARG A 353 18.84 4.60 -20.35
N GLN A 354 19.68 3.58 -20.56
CA GLN A 354 20.69 3.61 -21.63
C GLN A 354 20.05 3.71 -23.02
N MET A 355 18.92 3.03 -23.24
CA MET A 355 18.16 3.11 -24.50
C MET A 355 17.49 4.48 -24.67
N ILE A 356 16.83 5.00 -23.63
CA ILE A 356 16.07 6.25 -23.71
C ILE A 356 16.99 7.48 -23.80
N ALA A 357 18.12 7.50 -23.10
CA ALA A 357 19.06 8.64 -23.11
C ALA A 357 19.68 8.92 -24.49
N ASN A 358 19.78 7.89 -25.35
CA ASN A 358 20.29 8.00 -26.71
C ASN A 358 19.18 8.12 -27.77
N ALA A 359 17.90 8.16 -27.35
CA ALA A 359 16.77 8.12 -28.27
C ALA A 359 16.55 9.47 -28.98
N GLN A 360 16.17 9.42 -30.25
CA GLN A 360 16.08 10.58 -31.13
C GLN A 360 14.62 11.00 -31.35
N GLY A 361 14.33 12.28 -31.18
CA GLY A 361 13.00 12.88 -31.40
C GLY A 361 12.72 14.06 -30.48
N THR A 362 12.38 15.22 -31.06
CA THR A 362 12.01 16.44 -30.33
C THR A 362 10.57 16.43 -29.84
N SER A 363 9.65 15.74 -30.53
CA SER A 363 8.27 15.57 -30.08
C SER A 363 8.15 14.57 -28.93
N GLU A 364 7.31 14.86 -27.94
CA GLU A 364 6.98 13.91 -26.88
C GLU A 364 6.15 12.72 -27.39
N SER A 365 5.37 12.92 -28.45
CA SER A 365 4.43 11.93 -29.00
C SER A 365 5.11 10.78 -29.72
N MET A 366 6.31 10.97 -30.27
CA MET A 366 7.05 9.92 -30.97
C MET A 366 8.57 10.14 -30.90
N VAL A 367 9.23 9.31 -30.10
CA VAL A 367 10.68 9.19 -29.97
C VAL A 367 11.13 7.82 -30.49
N LYS A 368 12.28 7.76 -31.15
CA LYS A 368 12.79 6.58 -31.85
C LYS A 368 14.17 6.16 -31.34
N ILE A 369 14.40 4.85 -31.24
CA ILE A 369 15.72 4.24 -31.03
C ILE A 369 16.17 3.45 -32.27
N SER A 370 17.47 3.20 -32.38
CA SER A 370 18.07 2.46 -33.49
C SER A 370 18.56 1.07 -33.04
N SER A 371 18.74 0.15 -33.98
CA SER A 371 19.30 -1.18 -33.70
C SER A 371 20.74 -1.06 -33.14
N ALA A 372 21.49 -0.03 -33.55
CA ALA A 372 22.78 0.32 -32.97
C ALA A 372 22.69 0.76 -31.50
N ILE A 373 21.72 1.62 -31.13
CA ILE A 373 21.49 2.00 -29.73
C ILE A 373 21.17 0.78 -28.88
N VAL A 374 20.26 -0.09 -29.33
CA VAL A 374 19.89 -1.32 -28.60
C VAL A 374 21.10 -2.25 -28.42
N ARG A 375 21.97 -2.36 -29.42
CA ARG A 375 23.17 -3.22 -29.40
C ARG A 375 24.21 -2.80 -28.37
N GLU A 376 24.48 -1.51 -28.21
CA GLU A 376 25.52 -1.03 -27.27
C GLU A 376 25.03 -0.87 -25.81
N VAL A 377 23.75 -1.15 -25.53
CA VAL A 377 23.23 -1.23 -24.15
C VAL A 377 24.02 -2.28 -23.35
N ARG A 378 24.51 -1.90 -22.17
CA ARG A 378 25.16 -2.83 -21.24
C ARG A 378 24.17 -3.46 -20.27
N VAL A 379 24.29 -4.77 -20.08
CA VAL A 379 23.47 -5.59 -19.19
C VAL A 379 24.36 -6.45 -18.28
N PRO A 380 23.92 -6.75 -17.04
CA PRO A 380 24.59 -7.73 -16.20
C PRO A 380 24.16 -9.15 -16.62
N LEU A 381 25.12 -10.05 -16.82
CA LEU A 381 24.89 -11.44 -17.23
C LEU A 381 25.37 -12.41 -16.13
N PRO A 382 24.43 -13.11 -15.45
CA PRO A 382 24.76 -14.24 -14.57
C PRO A 382 25.07 -15.50 -15.39
N SER A 383 25.57 -16.55 -14.73
CA SER A 383 25.63 -17.90 -15.32
C SER A 383 24.21 -18.43 -15.64
N ARG A 384 24.08 -19.34 -16.62
CA ARG A 384 22.76 -19.95 -16.96
C ARG A 384 22.07 -20.63 -15.78
N ALA A 385 22.82 -21.26 -14.88
CA ALA A 385 22.28 -21.88 -13.67
C ALA A 385 21.69 -20.84 -12.70
N GLU A 386 22.35 -19.70 -12.54
CA GLU A 386 21.85 -18.62 -11.69
C GLU A 386 20.63 -17.93 -12.32
N GLN A 387 20.63 -17.73 -13.66
CA GLN A 387 19.47 -17.22 -14.39
C GLN A 387 18.23 -18.11 -14.18
N MET A 388 18.37 -19.44 -14.31
CA MET A 388 17.28 -20.39 -14.07
C MET A 388 16.79 -20.37 -12.62
N SER A 389 17.69 -20.19 -11.65
CA SER A 389 17.33 -20.07 -10.23
C SER A 389 16.50 -18.81 -9.96
N ILE A 390 16.89 -17.68 -10.54
CA ILE A 390 16.15 -16.41 -10.48
C ILE A 390 14.78 -16.54 -11.16
N GLU A 391 14.71 -17.15 -12.35
CA GLU A 391 13.46 -17.41 -13.08
C GLU A 391 12.50 -18.30 -12.25
N SER A 392 13.01 -19.34 -11.59
CA SER A 392 12.22 -20.23 -10.73
C SER A 392 11.62 -19.50 -9.52
N VAL A 393 12.44 -18.71 -8.81
CA VAL A 393 11.99 -17.92 -7.63
C VAL A 393 10.93 -16.87 -8.01
N LEU A 394 11.06 -16.25 -9.18
CA LEU A 394 10.06 -15.30 -9.69
C LEU A 394 8.77 -16.02 -10.14
N GLY A 395 8.88 -17.14 -10.84
CA GLY A 395 7.74 -17.96 -11.27
C GLY A 395 6.89 -18.44 -10.09
N ALA A 396 7.52 -18.91 -9.01
CA ALA A 396 6.83 -19.32 -7.79
C ALA A 396 6.04 -18.19 -7.10
N ASN A 397 6.44 -16.92 -7.29
CA ASN A 397 5.68 -15.77 -6.81
C ASN A 397 4.45 -15.48 -7.70
N ASP A 398 4.64 -15.55 -9.02
CA ASP A 398 3.57 -15.33 -10.01
C ASP A 398 2.50 -16.43 -9.98
N ASP A 399 2.87 -17.68 -9.70
CA ASP A 399 1.88 -18.75 -9.49
C ASP A 399 1.07 -18.57 -8.21
N LYS A 400 1.70 -18.18 -7.09
CA LYS A 400 0.98 -17.80 -5.86
C LYS A 400 0.00 -16.66 -6.13
N LEU A 401 0.41 -15.65 -6.89
CA LEU A 401 -0.46 -14.55 -7.30
C LEU A 401 -1.65 -15.05 -8.12
N ARG A 402 -1.41 -15.90 -9.12
CA ARG A 402 -2.43 -16.45 -10.01
C ARG A 402 -3.49 -17.26 -9.24
N VAL A 403 -3.06 -18.06 -8.27
CA VAL A 403 -3.96 -18.82 -7.37
C VAL A 403 -4.84 -17.89 -6.54
N GLU A 404 -4.24 -16.89 -5.89
CA GLU A 404 -4.97 -15.95 -5.04
C GLU A 404 -5.95 -15.08 -5.85
N GLN A 405 -5.57 -14.65 -7.06
CA GLN A 405 -6.47 -13.94 -7.99
C GLN A 405 -7.66 -14.80 -8.43
N ALA A 406 -7.45 -16.07 -8.73
CA ALA A 406 -8.54 -17.00 -9.05
C ALA A 406 -9.46 -17.22 -7.84
N GLN A 407 -8.90 -17.33 -6.63
CA GLN A 407 -9.66 -17.45 -5.39
C GLN A 407 -10.50 -16.19 -5.11
N LEU A 408 -9.99 -14.98 -5.33
CA LEU A 408 -10.80 -13.75 -5.22
C LEU A 408 -11.97 -13.74 -6.21
N ALA A 409 -11.75 -14.13 -7.46
CA ALA A 409 -12.81 -14.19 -8.47
C ALA A 409 -13.91 -15.20 -8.08
N LYS A 410 -13.52 -16.34 -7.50
CA LYS A 410 -14.43 -17.34 -6.93
C LYS A 410 -15.22 -16.79 -5.72
N LEU A 411 -14.56 -16.12 -4.78
CA LEU A 411 -15.19 -15.52 -3.60
C LEU A 411 -16.18 -14.40 -3.96
N LEU A 412 -15.85 -13.54 -4.92
CA LEU A 412 -16.74 -12.47 -5.41
C LEU A 412 -17.99 -13.04 -6.12
N THR A 413 -17.82 -14.11 -6.89
CA THR A 413 -18.94 -14.85 -7.52
C THR A 413 -19.83 -15.50 -6.45
N LEU A 414 -19.22 -16.17 -5.46
CA LEU A 414 -19.92 -16.78 -4.33
C LEU A 414 -20.69 -15.74 -3.50
N LYS A 415 -20.11 -14.55 -3.27
CA LYS A 415 -20.79 -13.45 -2.56
C LYS A 415 -22.05 -13.01 -3.28
N ARG A 416 -21.99 -12.85 -4.61
CA ARG A 416 -23.17 -12.47 -5.41
C ARG A 416 -24.28 -13.51 -5.27
N GLY A 417 -23.96 -14.79 -5.45
CA GLY A 417 -24.93 -15.89 -5.32
C GLY A 417 -25.52 -16.02 -3.91
N LEU A 418 -24.69 -15.95 -2.85
CA LEU A 418 -25.18 -16.04 -1.48
C LEU A 418 -25.98 -14.81 -1.04
N MET A 419 -25.64 -13.60 -1.50
CA MET A 419 -26.49 -12.43 -1.26
C MET A 419 -27.86 -12.59 -1.92
N GLU A 420 -27.91 -13.08 -3.17
CA GLU A 420 -29.17 -13.34 -3.86
C GLU A 420 -29.98 -14.44 -3.15
N ASP A 421 -29.39 -15.61 -2.89
CA ASP A 421 -30.06 -16.76 -2.28
C ASP A 421 -30.60 -16.46 -0.86
N LEU A 422 -29.78 -15.84 0.00
CA LEU A 422 -30.09 -15.68 1.43
C LEU A 422 -30.96 -14.45 1.71
N LEU A 423 -30.74 -13.33 1.00
CA LEU A 423 -31.50 -12.10 1.25
C LEU A 423 -32.89 -12.17 0.63
N THR A 424 -33.07 -12.83 -0.52
CA THR A 424 -34.41 -13.11 -1.07
C THR A 424 -35.11 -14.28 -0.36
N GLY A 425 -34.34 -15.24 0.18
CA GLY A 425 -34.85 -16.41 0.89
C GLY A 425 -35.06 -17.65 0.03
N ARG A 426 -34.59 -17.67 -1.24
CA ARG A 426 -34.51 -18.88 -2.08
C ARG A 426 -33.75 -20.01 -1.37
N LYS A 427 -32.79 -19.67 -0.51
CA LYS A 427 -32.25 -20.58 0.52
C LYS A 427 -32.53 -20.01 1.90
N ARG A 428 -33.00 -20.88 2.79
CA ARG A 428 -33.21 -20.61 4.21
C ARG A 428 -32.01 -21.08 5.02
N VAL A 429 -31.74 -20.45 6.16
CA VAL A 429 -30.71 -20.93 7.09
C VAL A 429 -31.38 -21.57 8.29
N SER A 430 -30.97 -22.80 8.62
CA SER A 430 -31.44 -23.49 9.82
C SER A 430 -30.93 -22.80 11.08
N VAL A 431 -31.85 -22.47 11.97
CA VAL A 431 -31.57 -22.04 13.34
C VAL A 431 -31.96 -23.20 14.26
N GLY A 432 -31.03 -24.14 14.42
CA GLY A 432 -31.11 -25.17 15.45
C GLY A 432 -30.52 -24.68 16.76
N GLU A 433 -30.88 -25.34 17.85
CA GLU A 433 -30.12 -25.26 19.10
C GLU A 433 -28.69 -25.77 18.90
N SER A 434 -27.82 -25.51 19.87
CA SER A 434 -26.40 -25.83 19.76
C SER A 434 -26.16 -27.32 19.55
N GLU A 435 -25.70 -27.69 18.35
CA GLU A 435 -24.53 -28.57 18.36
C GLU A 435 -23.41 -27.80 19.09
N PRO A 436 -22.85 -28.29 20.21
CA PRO A 436 -21.56 -27.78 20.66
C PRO A 436 -20.61 -27.95 19.48
N ALA A 437 -19.91 -26.87 19.10
CA ALA A 437 -19.20 -26.79 17.83
C ALA A 437 -18.38 -28.06 17.61
N LYS A 438 -18.82 -28.89 16.65
CA LYS A 438 -18.17 -30.19 16.41
C LYS A 438 -16.68 -29.93 16.26
N GLN A 439 -15.88 -30.75 16.94
CA GLN A 439 -14.48 -30.92 16.62
C GLN A 439 -14.41 -31.63 15.25
N ALA A 440 -14.81 -30.92 14.19
CA ALA A 440 -14.36 -31.20 12.84
C ALA A 440 -12.83 -31.15 12.91
N GLU A 441 -12.22 -32.29 12.65
CA GLU A 441 -10.84 -32.56 13.05
C GLU A 441 -9.92 -31.48 12.50
N THR A 442 -9.40 -30.64 13.41
CA THR A 442 -8.32 -29.71 13.10
C THR A 442 -7.04 -30.51 13.07
N GLU A 443 -6.91 -31.39 12.07
CA GLU A 443 -5.62 -31.95 11.69
C GLU A 443 -4.65 -30.78 11.54
N PRO A 444 -3.56 -30.74 12.31
CA PRO A 444 -2.65 -29.62 12.29
C PRO A 444 -1.83 -29.69 11.00
N LEU A 445 -2.31 -29.03 9.94
CA LEU A 445 -1.48 -28.57 8.81
C LEU A 445 -0.53 -27.45 9.25
N ALA A 446 0.21 -27.73 10.32
CA ALA A 446 1.37 -27.00 10.78
C ALA A 446 2.58 -27.35 9.89
N ASN A 447 2.48 -27.02 8.60
CA ASN A 447 3.63 -26.88 7.71
C ASN A 447 3.26 -26.06 6.45
N ILE A 448 4.29 -25.42 5.86
CA ILE A 448 4.22 -24.49 4.71
C ILE A 448 3.76 -23.06 5.07
N SER A 449 4.68 -22.31 5.68
CA SER A 449 4.68 -20.84 5.67
C SER A 449 5.14 -20.28 4.31
N PHE A 450 4.55 -19.17 3.82
CA PHE A 450 5.33 -18.04 3.28
C PHE A 450 4.54 -16.73 3.12
N GLU A 451 5.26 -15.63 3.32
CA GLU A 451 4.88 -14.21 3.47
C GLU A 451 4.10 -13.49 2.36
N SER A 452 3.85 -12.18 2.59
CA SER A 452 2.93 -11.38 1.79
C SER A 452 3.03 -9.80 1.96
N PRO A 453 3.43 -8.97 0.93
CA PRO A 453 3.27 -7.47 0.80
C PRO A 453 2.88 -6.81 -0.61
N ARG A 454 1.96 -5.79 -0.69
CA ARG A 454 1.67 -4.82 -1.82
C ARG A 454 1.05 -3.45 -1.39
N THR A 455 1.40 -2.40 -2.15
CA THR A 455 0.64 -1.31 -2.88
C THR A 455 -0.79 -0.84 -2.47
N PRO A 456 -1.29 0.33 -2.92
CA PRO A 456 -0.72 1.39 -3.78
C PRO A 456 -0.67 2.80 -3.11
N ALA A 457 -0.64 3.87 -3.92
CA ALA A 457 -0.60 5.32 -3.60
C ALA A 457 -1.98 6.01 -3.89
N PHE A 458 -2.23 7.31 -4.19
CA PHE A 458 -1.55 8.49 -4.83
C PHE A 458 -2.42 9.76 -4.49
N ASP A 459 -2.15 11.05 -4.79
CA ASP A 459 -0.96 11.89 -5.11
C ASP A 459 -1.43 13.38 -5.26
N PRO A 460 -0.83 14.36 -4.55
CA PRO A 460 -0.45 15.62 -5.25
C PRO A 460 0.75 16.41 -4.67
N VAL A 461 1.82 16.56 -5.48
CA VAL A 461 2.75 17.72 -5.56
C VAL A 461 3.37 18.27 -4.25
N VAL A 462 4.43 17.62 -3.76
CA VAL A 462 5.67 18.29 -3.27
C VAL A 462 6.90 17.50 -3.78
N ASN A 463 8.02 18.18 -4.03
CA ASN A 463 9.27 17.58 -4.52
C ASN A 463 10.08 16.88 -3.41
N PHE A 464 10.69 15.74 -3.72
CA PHE A 464 11.70 15.05 -2.87
C PHE A 464 12.85 14.50 -3.73
N ARG A 465 14.02 14.19 -3.15
CA ARG A 465 15.14 13.60 -3.93
C ARG A 465 14.92 12.14 -4.23
N ALA A 466 15.28 11.75 -5.46
CA ALA A 466 15.07 10.41 -5.98
C ALA A 466 16.11 9.40 -5.46
N SER A 467 15.83 8.78 -4.31
CA SER A 467 16.32 7.42 -4.06
C SER A 467 15.38 6.41 -4.75
N ALA A 468 15.94 5.38 -5.38
CA ALA A 468 15.17 4.56 -6.32
C ALA A 468 14.03 3.77 -5.63
N GLY A 469 12.81 3.94 -6.12
CA GLY A 469 11.62 3.25 -5.60
C GLY A 469 11.07 3.81 -4.28
N VAL A 470 11.31 5.09 -3.99
CA VAL A 470 10.46 5.90 -3.09
C VAL A 470 9.31 6.50 -3.90
N ASP A 471 8.15 6.64 -3.27
CA ASP A 471 7.03 7.44 -3.77
C ASP A 471 7.01 8.83 -3.09
N PRO A 472 7.34 9.93 -3.79
CA PRO A 472 7.35 11.29 -3.25
C PRO A 472 5.97 11.78 -2.79
N ALA A 473 4.89 11.31 -3.41
CA ALA A 473 3.52 11.66 -3.02
C ALA A 473 3.22 11.11 -1.63
N ALA A 474 3.47 9.81 -1.43
CA ALA A 474 3.28 9.14 -0.14
C ALA A 474 4.21 9.67 0.97
N GLN A 475 5.30 10.35 0.64
CA GLN A 475 6.10 11.13 1.60
C GLN A 475 5.46 12.49 1.90
N THR A 476 4.98 13.20 0.88
CA THR A 476 4.29 14.50 0.99
C THR A 476 3.10 14.40 1.95
N ASP A 477 2.16 13.50 1.63
CA ASP A 477 0.90 13.34 2.35
C ASP A 477 1.13 12.97 3.83
N TRP A 478 2.18 12.18 4.09
CA TRP A 478 2.51 11.73 5.44
C TRP A 478 3.14 12.82 6.30
N VAL A 479 4.07 13.60 5.75
CA VAL A 479 4.63 14.77 6.45
C VAL A 479 3.57 15.86 6.62
N ALA A 480 2.66 16.03 5.66
CA ALA A 480 1.51 16.92 5.77
C ALA A 480 0.54 16.47 6.88
N GLN A 481 0.19 15.18 6.94
CA GLN A 481 -0.63 14.61 8.03
C GLN A 481 0.06 14.74 9.39
N ALA A 482 1.38 14.51 9.46
CA ALA A 482 2.15 14.70 10.67
C ALA A 482 2.12 16.17 11.14
N ARG A 483 2.26 17.13 10.21
CA ARG A 483 2.18 18.58 10.47
C ARG A 483 0.78 18.98 10.95
N GLU A 484 -0.28 18.45 10.32
CA GLU A 484 -1.68 18.68 10.70
C GLU A 484 -1.98 18.22 12.14
N ILE A 485 -1.44 17.06 12.54
CA ILE A 485 -1.61 16.51 13.89
C ILE A 485 -0.76 17.28 14.90
N ALA A 486 0.52 17.53 14.60
CA ALA A 486 1.42 18.26 15.49
C ALA A 486 0.93 19.69 15.78
N ALA A 487 0.38 20.40 14.78
CA ALA A 487 -0.19 21.73 14.95
C ALA A 487 -1.41 21.77 15.91
N ARG A 488 -2.01 20.61 16.23
CA ARG A 488 -3.11 20.46 17.20
C ARG A 488 -2.63 20.06 18.60
N GLN A 489 -1.35 19.71 18.76
CA GLN A 489 -0.78 19.32 20.05
C GLN A 489 -0.38 20.54 20.88
N GLN A 490 -0.90 20.60 22.11
CA GLN A 490 -0.40 21.48 23.16
C GLN A 490 0.77 20.78 23.87
N VAL A 491 1.92 21.45 23.87
CA VAL A 491 3.19 21.03 24.48
C VAL A 491 3.77 22.18 25.30
N ALA A 492 4.81 21.93 26.10
CA ALA A 492 5.54 22.97 26.82
C ALA A 492 6.28 23.94 25.86
N ALA A 493 6.86 25.00 26.41
CA ALA A 493 7.81 25.83 25.66
C ALA A 493 9.08 25.02 25.37
N TYR A 494 9.51 24.98 24.10
CA TYR A 494 10.73 24.29 23.70
C TYR A 494 11.99 25.02 24.21
N SER A 495 12.97 24.24 24.67
CA SER A 495 14.33 24.69 24.99
C SER A 495 15.30 23.53 24.82
N ARG A 496 16.55 23.80 24.43
CA ARG A 496 17.55 22.74 24.17
C ARG A 496 17.84 21.96 25.44
N GLU A 497 17.91 22.65 26.57
CA GLU A 497 18.14 22.09 27.90
C GLU A 497 17.00 21.15 28.34
N ALA A 498 15.76 21.40 27.88
CA ALA A 498 14.64 20.50 28.11
C ALA A 498 14.66 19.29 27.16
N LEU A 499 15.10 19.46 25.92
CA LEU A 499 15.38 18.36 24.99
C LEU A 499 16.50 17.45 25.54
N ASP A 500 17.60 18.01 26.04
CA ASP A 500 18.73 17.24 26.60
C ASP A 500 18.29 16.38 27.80
N ARG A 501 17.47 16.95 28.70
CA ARG A 501 16.87 16.18 29.81
C ARG A 501 15.95 15.08 29.31
N ALA A 502 15.03 15.40 28.39
CA ALA A 502 14.13 14.43 27.80
C ALA A 502 14.88 13.29 27.08
N VAL A 503 16.00 13.57 26.41
CA VAL A 503 16.84 12.56 25.75
C VAL A 503 17.48 11.61 26.77
N ALA A 504 17.90 12.11 27.94
CA ALA A 504 18.35 11.24 29.04
C ALA A 504 17.21 10.41 29.63
N ASP A 505 16.05 11.02 29.90
CA ASP A 505 14.85 10.35 30.44
C ASP A 505 14.36 9.23 29.50
N LEU A 506 14.27 9.52 28.19
CA LEU A 506 13.92 8.56 27.14
C LEU A 506 14.92 7.41 27.06
N ALA A 507 16.20 7.66 27.35
CA ALA A 507 17.23 6.63 27.30
C ALA A 507 17.11 5.69 28.52
N GLU A 508 16.74 6.18 29.71
CA GLU A 508 16.35 5.28 30.80
C GLU A 508 15.03 4.55 30.50
N LEU A 509 14.02 5.21 29.93
CA LEU A 509 12.76 4.56 29.53
C LEU A 509 13.00 3.43 28.50
N SER A 510 14.03 3.57 27.64
CA SER A 510 14.52 2.52 26.75
C SER A 510 14.99 1.24 27.46
N ARG A 511 15.04 1.19 28.81
CA ARG A 511 15.29 -0.02 29.61
C ARG A 511 14.16 -1.05 29.56
N THR A 512 12.91 -0.61 29.41
CA THR A 512 11.73 -1.48 29.49
C THR A 512 10.81 -1.33 28.28
N LEU A 513 9.94 -2.31 28.08
CA LEU A 513 8.97 -2.28 27.00
C LEU A 513 7.89 -1.20 27.22
N ASP A 514 7.28 -1.15 28.40
CA ASP A 514 6.26 -0.13 28.74
C ASP A 514 6.81 1.32 28.81
N GLY A 515 8.14 1.51 28.81
CA GLY A 515 8.76 2.83 28.64
C GLY A 515 8.35 3.53 27.33
N ILE A 516 8.03 2.75 26.29
CA ILE A 516 7.48 3.23 25.01
C ILE A 516 6.19 4.04 25.21
N LEU A 517 5.35 3.71 26.19
CA LEU A 517 4.10 4.42 26.46
C LEU A 517 4.31 5.82 27.03
N GLN A 518 5.46 6.09 27.64
CA GLN A 518 5.77 7.36 28.32
C GLN A 518 6.45 8.39 27.40
N VAL A 519 6.93 7.95 26.23
CA VAL A 519 7.56 8.79 25.20
C VAL A 519 6.76 10.06 24.84
N PRO A 520 5.41 10.02 24.65
CA PRO A 520 4.63 11.22 24.37
C PRO A 520 4.68 12.26 25.49
N ASP A 521 4.67 11.83 26.75
CA ASP A 521 4.60 12.72 27.90
C ASP A 521 5.93 13.45 28.13
N VAL A 522 7.05 12.74 27.99
CA VAL A 522 8.41 13.30 28.11
C VAL A 522 8.71 14.31 27.00
N LEU A 523 8.38 13.98 25.75
CA LEU A 523 8.58 14.89 24.62
C LEU A 523 7.68 16.13 24.71
N LYS A 524 6.43 15.95 25.11
CA LYS A 524 5.49 17.05 25.39
C LYS A 524 6.00 17.99 26.49
N ALA A 525 6.67 17.47 27.52
CA ALA A 525 7.30 18.27 28.57
C ALA A 525 8.55 19.03 28.08
N ALA A 526 9.26 18.53 27.07
CA ALA A 526 10.35 19.23 26.39
C ALA A 526 9.91 20.23 25.30
N GLY A 527 8.60 20.34 25.03
CA GLY A 527 8.06 21.18 23.95
C GLY A 527 8.14 20.55 22.55
N VAL A 528 8.53 19.27 22.46
CA VAL A 528 8.58 18.50 21.21
C VAL A 528 7.23 17.84 20.94
N ARG A 529 6.68 18.06 19.74
CA ARG A 529 5.42 17.45 19.30
C ARG A 529 5.70 16.07 18.73
N PHE A 530 5.26 15.02 19.43
CA PHE A 530 5.47 13.65 19.01
C PHE A 530 4.26 13.10 18.26
N VAL A 531 4.45 12.62 17.03
CA VAL A 531 3.39 12.08 16.19
C VAL A 531 3.73 10.65 15.77
N LEU A 532 2.76 9.74 15.90
CA LEU A 532 2.86 8.37 15.41
C LEU A 532 1.81 8.17 14.33
N LEU A 533 2.25 7.69 13.16
CA LEU A 533 1.39 7.45 11.99
C LEU A 533 1.70 6.09 11.39
N LYS A 534 0.77 5.53 10.62
CA LYS A 534 1.02 4.32 9.85
C LYS A 534 2.00 4.59 8.71
N HIS A 535 2.88 3.63 8.44
CA HIS A 535 3.84 3.70 7.34
C HIS A 535 3.12 3.79 5.98
N PRO A 536 3.33 4.87 5.19
CA PRO A 536 2.73 4.99 3.86
C PRO A 536 3.36 3.99 2.89
N LYS A 537 2.53 3.24 2.18
CA LYS A 537 2.98 2.26 1.18
C LYS A 537 3.82 2.96 0.11
N GLY A 538 5.09 2.58 -0.03
CA GLY A 538 6.00 3.14 -1.04
C GLY A 538 6.89 4.30 -0.57
N SER A 539 6.57 4.95 0.55
CA SER A 539 7.35 6.10 1.07
C SER A 539 8.78 5.76 1.52
N LYS A 540 9.01 4.51 1.98
CA LYS A 540 10.21 4.06 2.74
C LYS A 540 10.54 4.84 4.02
N THR A 541 9.87 5.94 4.33
CA THR A 541 10.07 6.80 5.50
C THR A 541 9.99 6.02 6.81
N SER A 542 10.98 6.22 7.70
CA SER A 542 11.02 5.66 9.06
C SER A 542 10.51 6.66 10.10
N GLY A 543 10.89 7.93 9.95
CA GLY A 543 10.38 9.08 10.67
C GLY A 543 10.57 10.38 9.87
N ALA A 544 10.27 11.52 10.47
CA ALA A 544 10.69 12.84 10.00
C ALA A 544 10.71 13.88 11.14
N ALA A 545 11.71 14.76 11.12
CA ALA A 545 11.86 15.90 12.00
C ALA A 545 11.65 17.23 11.26
N PHE A 546 10.81 18.12 11.78
CA PHE A 546 10.56 19.45 11.18
C PHE A 546 10.05 20.48 12.20
N TRP A 547 10.14 21.76 11.86
CA TRP A 547 9.54 22.86 12.62
C TRP A 547 8.16 23.24 12.06
N LEU A 548 7.19 23.57 12.93
CA LEU A 548 5.92 24.17 12.50
C LEU A 548 6.09 25.65 12.13
N ASP A 549 6.83 26.39 12.95
CA ASP A 549 7.15 27.81 12.82
C ASP A 549 8.41 28.05 11.97
N ALA A 550 8.56 27.24 10.92
CA ALA A 550 9.78 27.12 10.12
C ALA A 550 10.29 28.44 9.48
N GLY A 551 9.42 29.44 9.29
CA GLY A 551 9.80 30.77 8.78
C GLY A 551 10.27 31.78 9.86
N ALA A 552 10.34 31.38 11.13
CA ALA A 552 10.82 32.24 12.21
C ALA A 552 12.37 32.29 12.26
N LYS A 553 12.94 33.45 12.64
CA LYS A 553 14.40 33.62 12.84
C LYS A 553 15.00 32.68 13.90
N SER A 554 14.17 32.13 14.78
CA SER A 554 14.51 31.09 15.74
C SER A 554 13.25 30.24 15.91
N PRO A 555 13.15 29.07 15.27
CA PRO A 555 11.97 28.23 15.40
C PRO A 555 11.91 27.58 16.79
N THR A 556 10.69 27.36 17.27
CA THR A 556 10.36 26.99 18.65
C THR A 556 9.32 25.88 18.74
N GLN A 557 8.83 25.38 17.61
CA GLN A 557 7.78 24.36 17.55
C GLN A 557 8.26 23.10 16.80
N PRO A 558 9.17 22.31 17.40
CA PRO A 558 9.70 21.11 16.78
C PRO A 558 8.67 19.98 16.79
N VAL A 559 8.76 19.15 15.75
CA VAL A 559 7.93 17.96 15.53
C VAL A 559 8.84 16.79 15.25
N VAL A 560 8.58 15.66 15.90
CA VAL A 560 9.13 14.34 15.58
C VAL A 560 7.99 13.42 15.21
N ALA A 561 7.98 12.94 13.97
CA ALA A 561 7.02 11.99 13.46
C ALA A 561 7.67 10.62 13.24
N LEU A 562 7.02 9.52 13.63
CA LEU A 562 7.48 8.15 13.38
C LEU A 562 6.43 7.32 12.63
N SER A 563 6.88 6.48 11.70
CA SER A 563 6.01 5.74 10.76
C SER A 563 5.75 4.27 11.14
N MET A 564 6.54 3.75 12.09
CA MET A 564 6.53 2.33 12.51
C MET A 564 6.69 1.32 11.36
N ARG A 565 7.44 1.69 10.32
CA ARG A 565 7.81 0.82 9.18
C ARG A 565 8.33 -0.56 9.57
N TYR A 566 9.00 -0.65 10.73
CA TYR A 566 9.47 -1.91 11.33
C TYR A 566 9.07 -1.93 12.82
N PRO A 567 8.30 -2.91 13.29
CA PRO A 567 7.77 -2.93 14.66
C PRO A 567 8.76 -3.49 15.70
N HIS A 568 10.07 -3.41 15.48
CA HIS A 568 11.07 -3.90 16.44
C HIS A 568 11.39 -2.85 17.51
N ILE A 569 11.59 -3.28 18.75
CA ILE A 569 11.81 -2.38 19.90
C ILE A 569 13.05 -1.50 19.69
N ASP A 570 14.15 -2.07 19.18
CA ASP A 570 15.37 -1.33 18.88
C ASP A 570 15.20 -0.33 17.73
N VAL A 571 14.38 -0.65 16.73
CA VAL A 571 14.12 0.26 15.60
C VAL A 571 13.21 1.42 16.01
N PHE A 572 12.24 1.19 16.93
CA PHE A 572 11.47 2.27 17.54
C PHE A 572 12.39 3.28 18.24
N TRP A 573 13.23 2.79 19.16
CA TRP A 573 14.13 3.66 19.93
C TRP A 573 15.19 4.33 19.05
N PHE A 574 15.81 3.61 18.12
CA PHE A 574 16.82 4.19 17.22
C PHE A 574 16.24 5.28 16.33
N ASN A 575 15.09 5.05 15.68
CA ASN A 575 14.44 6.06 14.86
C ASN A 575 14.05 7.28 15.70
N LEU A 576 13.50 7.09 16.90
CA LEU A 576 13.12 8.20 17.78
C LEU A 576 14.30 9.13 18.06
N PHE A 577 15.44 8.56 18.47
CA PHE A 577 16.63 9.34 18.80
C PHE A 577 17.31 9.96 17.57
N HIS A 578 17.18 9.34 16.39
CA HIS A 578 17.65 9.91 15.12
C HIS A 578 16.86 11.18 14.74
N GLU A 579 15.53 11.14 14.80
CA GLU A 579 14.71 12.34 14.56
C GLU A 579 14.97 13.44 15.60
N LEU A 580 15.21 13.08 16.87
CA LEU A 580 15.61 14.04 17.91
C LEU A 580 16.98 14.66 17.63
N GLY A 581 17.92 13.91 17.03
CA GLY A 581 19.20 14.44 16.55
C GLY A 581 19.03 15.51 15.48
N HIS A 582 18.11 15.32 14.52
CA HIS A 582 17.77 16.35 13.52
C HIS A 582 17.17 17.62 14.13
N ILE A 583 16.44 17.53 15.25
CA ILE A 583 15.99 18.70 16.02
C ILE A 583 17.17 19.35 16.78
N TRP A 584 18.00 18.56 17.46
CA TRP A 584 19.10 19.05 18.30
C TRP A 584 20.20 19.77 17.50
N HIS A 585 20.55 19.23 16.32
CA HIS A 585 21.48 19.86 15.38
C HIS A 585 20.82 20.93 14.49
N ASN A 586 19.49 21.13 14.59
CA ASN A 586 18.69 22.02 13.75
C ASN A 586 18.78 21.74 12.23
N HIS A 587 18.76 20.46 11.85
CA HIS A 587 18.66 20.01 10.44
C HIS A 587 17.24 20.09 9.87
N ALA A 588 16.23 20.26 10.73
CA ALA A 588 14.81 20.24 10.37
C ALA A 588 14.45 21.34 9.35
N ALA A 589 13.89 20.92 8.21
CA ALA A 589 13.76 21.75 7.01
C ALA A 589 12.91 23.02 7.19
N VAL A 590 13.47 24.16 6.76
CA VAL A 590 12.79 25.46 6.65
C VAL A 590 11.93 25.48 5.38
N MET A 591 10.61 25.61 5.53
CA MET A 591 9.68 25.77 4.39
C MET A 591 9.42 27.25 4.13
N GLY A 592 10.02 27.79 3.07
CA GLY A 592 9.83 29.17 2.61
C GLY A 592 10.51 29.45 1.27
N GLU A 593 11.72 28.92 1.09
CA GLU A 593 12.45 28.90 -0.18
C GLU A 593 12.79 27.45 -0.58
N GLU A 594 13.61 27.25 -1.62
CA GLU A 594 13.75 25.96 -2.33
C GLU A 594 14.02 24.75 -1.43
N LEU A 595 13.33 23.64 -1.74
CA LEU A 595 13.37 22.41 -0.95
C LEU A 595 14.75 21.74 -1.13
N VAL A 596 15.65 21.97 -0.17
CA VAL A 596 17.01 21.41 -0.16
C VAL A 596 16.92 19.89 -0.05
N THR A 597 17.07 19.26 -1.19
CA THR A 597 17.07 17.82 -1.32
C THR A 597 18.46 17.25 -1.00
N TYR A 598 18.56 16.12 -0.31
CA TYR A 598 19.84 15.41 -0.05
C TYR A 598 19.90 14.02 -0.70
N SER A 599 21.06 13.68 -1.28
CA SER A 599 21.43 12.37 -1.82
C SER A 599 22.95 12.25 -1.80
N ASP A 600 23.43 11.02 -1.66
CA ASP A 600 24.61 10.70 -0.84
C ASP A 600 24.39 11.12 0.64
N PRO A 601 25.01 10.45 1.62
CA PRO A 601 24.71 10.66 3.03
C PRO A 601 25.22 12.04 3.47
N ALA A 602 24.33 13.02 3.48
CA ALA A 602 24.61 14.38 3.93
C ALA A 602 25.16 14.37 5.37
N PRO A 603 26.03 15.31 5.76
CA PRO A 603 26.54 15.41 7.13
C PRO A 603 25.44 15.32 8.18
N ALA A 604 24.30 15.97 7.93
CA ALA A 604 23.11 15.94 8.77
C ALA A 604 22.58 14.52 9.10
N GLU A 605 22.59 13.60 8.14
CA GLU A 605 22.18 12.20 8.33
C GLU A 605 23.22 11.41 9.16
N GLN A 606 24.50 11.71 8.97
CA GLN A 606 25.59 11.07 9.71
C GLN A 606 25.62 11.56 11.17
N GLU A 607 25.42 12.86 11.38
CA GLU A 607 25.28 13.51 12.67
C GLU A 607 24.05 12.99 13.44
N ALA A 608 22.88 12.91 12.79
CA ALA A 608 21.67 12.35 13.42
C ALA A 608 21.82 10.87 13.78
N HIS A 609 22.49 10.06 12.94
CA HIS A 609 22.84 8.68 13.28
C HIS A 609 23.86 8.60 14.44
N ALA A 610 24.88 9.46 14.48
CA ALA A 610 25.87 9.49 15.56
C ALA A 610 25.23 9.89 16.89
N TYR A 611 24.39 10.93 16.89
CA TYR A 611 23.58 11.37 18.03
C TYR A 611 22.72 10.23 18.59
N ALA A 612 22.00 9.51 17.71
CA ALA A 612 21.15 8.39 18.11
C ALA A 612 21.93 7.22 18.73
N ARG A 613 23.15 6.94 18.23
CA ARG A 613 24.04 5.93 18.80
C ARG A 613 24.49 6.35 20.20
N GLU A 614 25.05 7.54 20.34
CA GLU A 614 25.69 7.98 21.59
C GLU A 614 24.66 8.12 22.72
N ALA A 615 23.51 8.73 22.45
CA ALA A 615 22.46 8.92 23.45
C ALA A 615 21.83 7.60 23.93
N LEU A 616 21.69 6.59 23.05
CA LEU A 616 21.18 5.27 23.45
C LEU A 616 22.23 4.43 24.19
N ILE A 617 23.46 4.32 23.68
CA ILE A 617 24.58 3.63 24.34
C ILE A 617 25.87 4.40 24.01
N PRO A 618 26.48 5.12 24.98
CA PRO A 618 27.71 5.87 24.75
C PRO A 618 28.84 5.00 24.19
N ASP A 619 29.55 5.47 23.16
CA ASP A 619 30.59 4.65 22.49
C ASP A 619 31.75 4.32 23.45
N ALA A 620 32.01 5.16 24.45
CA ALA A 620 32.96 4.88 25.55
C ALA A 620 32.62 3.60 26.36
N ILE A 621 31.34 3.21 26.42
CA ILE A 621 30.87 1.99 27.10
C ILE A 621 30.64 0.86 26.08
N TRP A 622 30.22 1.21 24.86
CA TRP A 622 30.00 0.25 23.78
C TRP A 622 31.27 -0.42 23.28
N GLN A 623 32.31 0.37 22.98
CA GLN A 623 33.53 -0.12 22.33
C GLN A 623 34.23 -1.21 23.18
N PRO A 624 34.41 -1.08 24.50
CA PRO A 624 34.91 -2.17 25.33
C PRO A 624 34.07 -3.45 25.24
N TYR A 625 32.74 -3.35 25.26
CA TYR A 625 31.85 -4.51 25.14
C TYR A 625 31.94 -5.19 23.76
N LEU A 626 31.97 -4.40 22.68
CA LEU A 626 32.09 -4.89 21.31
C LEU A 626 33.35 -5.75 21.12
N HIS A 627 34.47 -5.38 21.77
CA HIS A 627 35.72 -6.13 21.72
C HIS A 627 35.76 -7.38 22.62
N THR A 628 34.76 -7.62 23.49
CA THR A 628 34.75 -8.84 24.35
C THR A 628 34.42 -10.14 23.62
N GLY A 629 33.80 -10.06 22.43
CA GLY A 629 33.31 -11.22 21.69
C GLY A 629 32.14 -11.99 22.32
N ASN A 630 31.75 -11.70 23.57
CA ASN A 630 30.69 -12.40 24.31
C ASN A 630 29.28 -11.95 23.88
N HIS A 631 29.01 -12.04 22.59
CA HIS A 631 27.72 -11.74 21.97
C HIS A 631 26.86 -13.02 21.94
N THR A 632 26.72 -13.63 23.13
CA THR A 632 25.71 -14.65 23.42
C THR A 632 24.47 -13.96 23.98
N MET A 633 23.28 -14.58 23.93
CA MET A 633 22.08 -14.03 24.56
C MET A 633 22.32 -13.67 26.04
N ARG A 634 23.07 -14.52 26.78
CA ARG A 634 23.43 -14.27 28.18
C ARG A 634 24.34 -13.04 28.34
N GLY A 635 25.32 -12.87 27.46
CA GLY A 635 26.20 -11.69 27.44
C GLY A 635 25.44 -10.40 27.09
N ILE A 636 24.57 -10.46 26.08
CA ILE A 636 23.70 -9.36 25.66
C ILE A 636 22.76 -8.93 26.80
N LEU A 637 22.09 -9.88 27.48
CA LEU A 637 21.24 -9.60 28.64
C LEU A 637 22.02 -9.03 29.83
N ALA A 638 23.27 -9.45 30.05
CA ALA A 638 24.11 -8.91 31.11
C ALA A 638 24.56 -7.47 30.81
N PHE A 639 25.03 -7.20 29.59
CA PHE A 639 25.44 -5.86 29.18
C PHE A 639 24.25 -4.90 29.14
N ALA A 640 23.09 -5.32 28.61
CA ALA A 640 21.85 -4.54 28.58
C ALA A 640 21.41 -4.05 29.97
N ARG A 641 21.52 -4.91 30.99
CA ARG A 641 21.30 -4.53 32.41
C ARG A 641 22.33 -3.53 32.91
N THR A 642 23.59 -3.69 32.53
CA THR A 642 24.71 -2.81 32.93
C THR A 642 24.56 -1.40 32.36
N VAL A 643 24.15 -1.26 31.10
CA VAL A 643 23.90 0.06 30.46
C VAL A 643 22.48 0.60 30.71
N GLY A 644 21.62 -0.14 31.41
CA GLY A 644 20.24 0.26 31.66
C GLY A 644 19.41 0.45 30.39
N ARG A 645 19.52 -0.46 29.41
CA ARG A 645 18.76 -0.45 28.15
C ARG A 645 18.11 -1.82 27.88
N HIS A 646 17.06 -1.86 27.07
CA HIS A 646 16.43 -3.10 26.64
C HIS A 646 17.40 -3.91 25.76
N HIS A 647 17.41 -5.24 25.91
CA HIS A 647 18.40 -6.09 25.24
C HIS A 647 18.27 -6.09 23.72
N ALA A 648 17.09 -5.79 23.19
CA ALA A 648 16.89 -5.53 21.77
C ALA A 648 17.78 -4.40 21.24
N THR A 649 17.94 -3.30 21.97
CA THR A 649 18.76 -2.14 21.53
C THR A 649 20.24 -2.54 21.42
N VAL A 650 20.73 -3.37 22.36
CA VAL A 650 22.06 -3.98 22.29
C VAL A 650 22.19 -4.92 21.10
N ALA A 651 21.20 -5.81 20.87
CA ALA A 651 21.20 -6.76 19.76
C ALA A 651 21.11 -6.08 18.38
N GLY A 652 20.33 -4.99 18.26
CA GLY A 652 20.22 -4.18 17.05
C GLY A 652 21.52 -3.46 16.72
N ARG A 653 22.18 -2.85 17.71
CA ARG A 653 23.50 -2.21 17.51
C ARG A 653 24.60 -3.24 17.22
N LEU A 654 24.59 -4.42 17.85
CA LEU A 654 25.49 -5.52 17.47
C LEU A 654 25.28 -5.95 16.01
N GLY A 655 24.03 -6.12 15.58
CA GLY A 655 23.70 -6.49 14.20
C GLY A 655 24.13 -5.44 13.17
N ASN A 656 24.09 -4.15 13.51
CA ASN A 656 24.61 -3.09 12.65
C ASN A 656 26.14 -3.02 12.64
N ASP A 657 26.77 -3.03 13.82
CA ASP A 657 28.20 -2.72 13.97
C ASP A 657 29.09 -3.92 13.59
N LEU A 658 28.63 -5.15 13.82
CA LEU A 658 29.27 -6.38 13.34
C LEU A 658 28.79 -6.79 11.94
N LYS A 659 27.82 -6.07 11.36
CA LYS A 659 27.07 -6.39 10.12
C LYS A 659 26.37 -7.77 10.08
N ASP A 660 26.42 -8.51 11.19
CA ASP A 660 25.78 -9.81 11.39
C ASP A 660 24.37 -9.67 11.99
N PHE A 661 23.47 -8.98 11.29
CA PHE A 661 22.05 -8.99 11.67
C PHE A 661 21.44 -10.40 11.83
N PRO A 662 21.69 -11.41 10.96
CA PRO A 662 21.06 -12.72 11.06
C PRO A 662 21.22 -13.39 12.42
N ARG A 663 22.42 -13.34 13.01
CA ARG A 663 22.71 -13.85 14.36
C ARG A 663 21.85 -13.20 15.45
N PHE A 664 21.51 -11.92 15.29
CA PHE A 664 20.76 -11.13 16.28
C PHE A 664 19.31 -10.84 15.87
N ASN A 665 18.80 -11.43 14.78
CA ASN A 665 17.44 -11.18 14.28
C ASN A 665 16.40 -12.24 14.70
N SER A 666 16.72 -13.11 15.67
CA SER A 666 15.70 -13.98 16.28
C SER A 666 14.71 -13.15 17.12
N ARG A 667 13.51 -13.69 17.34
CA ARG A 667 12.47 -13.04 18.17
C ARG A 667 12.92 -12.77 19.60
N ASP A 668 13.87 -13.56 20.10
CA ASP A 668 14.42 -13.45 21.45
C ASP A 668 15.41 -12.28 21.53
N HIS A 669 16.21 -12.09 20.48
CA HIS A 669 17.21 -11.01 20.39
C HIS A 669 16.59 -9.67 20.04
N ARG A 670 15.72 -9.59 19.02
CA ARG A 670 15.03 -8.37 18.59
C ARG A 670 13.51 -8.55 18.60
N PRO A 671 12.88 -8.74 19.77
CA PRO A 671 11.42 -8.83 19.87
C PRO A 671 10.73 -7.59 19.32
N THR A 672 9.54 -7.81 18.76
CA THR A 672 8.67 -6.74 18.27
C THR A 672 7.89 -6.09 19.41
N VAL A 673 7.61 -4.80 19.27
CA VAL A 673 6.62 -4.08 20.08
C VAL A 673 5.27 -4.79 19.95
N PRO A 674 4.65 -5.25 21.04
CA PRO A 674 3.35 -5.91 20.99
C PRO A 674 2.26 -5.00 20.44
N THR A 675 1.32 -5.57 19.68
CA THR A 675 0.22 -4.83 19.04
C THR A 675 -0.63 -4.07 20.07
N ASP A 676 -0.89 -4.67 21.23
CA ASP A 676 -1.65 -4.03 22.32
C ASP A 676 -0.89 -2.85 22.96
N LEU A 677 0.45 -2.88 22.96
CA LEU A 677 1.26 -1.74 23.43
C LEU A 677 1.26 -0.62 22.39
N PHE A 678 1.34 -0.98 21.10
CA PHE A 678 1.23 -0.04 19.99
C PHE A 678 -0.16 0.63 19.94
N ASP A 679 -1.24 -0.13 20.09
CA ASP A 679 -2.60 0.39 20.17
C ASP A 679 -2.78 1.28 21.41
N ARG A 680 -2.21 0.90 22.58
CA ARG A 680 -2.16 1.75 23.79
C ARG A 680 -1.38 3.06 23.54
N LEU A 681 -0.30 3.05 22.76
CA LEU A 681 0.45 4.26 22.39
C LEU A 681 -0.34 5.16 21.44
N LEU A 682 -1.01 4.58 20.42
CA LEU A 682 -1.88 5.33 19.51
C LEU A 682 -3.06 5.98 20.25
N LEU A 683 -3.65 5.28 21.22
CA LEU A 683 -4.71 5.82 22.10
C LEU A 683 -4.19 6.98 22.95
N ARG A 684 -2.99 6.87 23.56
CA ARG A 684 -2.32 7.98 24.28
C ARG A 684 -2.06 9.19 23.38
N LEU A 685 -1.78 8.97 22.10
CA LEU A 685 -1.59 10.01 21.08
C LEU A 685 -2.91 10.52 20.45
N GLY A 686 -4.07 10.16 21.01
CA GLY A 686 -5.37 10.70 20.59
C GLY A 686 -6.03 9.95 19.42
N GLY A 687 -5.63 8.72 19.13
CA GLY A 687 -6.23 7.87 18.10
C GLY A 687 -5.70 8.12 16.68
N SER A 688 -4.45 8.59 16.55
CA SER A 688 -3.80 8.91 15.27
C SER A 688 -3.77 7.71 14.30
N LEU A 689 -4.49 7.84 13.17
CA LEU A 689 -4.50 6.90 12.05
C LEU A 689 -4.48 7.65 10.70
#